data_AF-A0AAU5X9A5-F1
#
_entry.id   AF-A0AAU5X9A5-F1
#
_cell.length_a   1.000
_cell.length_b   1.000
_cell.length_c   1.000
_cell.angle_alpha   90.00
_cell.angle_beta   90.00
_cell.angle_gamma   90.00
#
_symmetry.space_group_name_H-M   'P 1'
#
loop_
_entity.id
_entity.type
_entity.pdbx_description
1 polymer ?
#
loop_
_entity_poly.entity_id
_entity_poly.type
_entity_poly.pdbx_seq_one_letter_code
_entity_poly.pdbx_strand_id
1 'polypeptide(L)'
;MSYADALEVEWVAACLSPSDIAPHPNFRAEQAYGAELLALIIRFQISDYDVYADQSKDERGSSGIAVSSDPVLEAARRVLQSDTLHEGMRDLSVIIGRDDLSYGQRAAAALLVATTDSDLDIPSEHTSLLANLANSVTESDVGSQGSRALIAAALLQQCALRKYEIGDADAVRDYATEVRRLLGSTNDSWDDFKVSRGISWSAAETQRRLVEVLDGNALALLVTTGDPFANSWTELVRAPFPAASVRPTREVLRSLVKVVGEVFEGDYHSSRRRRTLSGEHEALRLLYASLLNSELTGDLAGVHQTRKLLGEVFSVRMARGHGDDTWVAEAIRLLRQGDATDQLQRLLQHVREEGPLQVIAEAAEKLIEVRKKSQYVTFADLLLLEKAADLLPVATTRDALALVDSYATQERDGRVKGSHSAPWKIVETSLRFIDSLIREDQDASPSEVISQILNLCGSLAGGDQFVYKALANLMSDIEWQGVSDSEKSQWLELANSMQSDVLAIDRVRVYAALKIEVPEEIRSNLQGLQFVAALIAGFLGEPPSAQDVAKSVLIIEQMLEQVRVEAERGHFTGYGWSPFTLCGLLIAKFSTVELWPAVHALLAHPLVSSESKVELLQASLDRLTPAVLPPEIHELFQESPIPEETLDRNPFLDVPATQYKAVVRNFQLAYGLSNPSSVQSEVLSDVSSESRAVRMETVQSCFLASRVDPQLEWPIILLLQASYDRDGSVRHKAIRSLAFLSVPQSVTLSKSIADRVLASLREPGIASAMGALRGIVDAHAAGQITEGLWCEEEIIALRDTHSSRNIRRMAGSTLSLFRE
;
A
#
# COMPACT_ATOMS: atom_id res chain seq x y z
N MET A 1 -26.25 -15.14 48.69
CA MET A 1 -25.35 -15.99 47.89
C MET A 1 -24.36 -15.04 47.24
N SER A 2 -23.06 -15.27 47.45
CA SER A 2 -22.02 -14.49 46.75
C SER A 2 -22.15 -14.77 45.25
N TYR A 3 -21.98 -13.76 44.40
CA TYR A 3 -21.95 -13.92 42.93
C TYR A 3 -20.81 -14.83 42.43
N ALA A 4 -19.88 -15.19 43.32
CA ALA A 4 -18.70 -16.01 43.05
C ALA A 4 -18.97 -17.47 42.59
N ASP A 5 -20.24 -17.94 42.55
CA ASP A 5 -20.57 -19.35 42.29
C ASP A 5 -21.30 -19.61 40.94
N ALA A 6 -21.35 -18.65 40.00
CA ALA A 6 -22.02 -18.81 38.70
C ALA A 6 -21.06 -18.76 37.50
N LEU A 7 -21.22 -19.66 36.52
CA LEU A 7 -20.39 -19.68 35.30
C LEU A 7 -20.85 -18.62 34.28
N GLU A 8 -22.16 -18.48 34.07
CA GLU A 8 -22.81 -17.54 33.14
C GLU A 8 -22.22 -17.53 31.70
N VAL A 9 -22.20 -18.71 31.06
CA VAL A 9 -21.63 -18.90 29.71
C VAL A 9 -22.29 -18.04 28.61
N GLU A 10 -23.51 -17.54 28.85
CA GLU A 10 -24.23 -16.66 27.93
C GLU A 10 -23.48 -15.36 27.62
N TRP A 11 -22.62 -14.87 28.52
CA TRP A 11 -21.77 -13.70 28.26
C TRP A 11 -20.74 -13.98 27.17
N VAL A 12 -20.14 -15.17 27.17
CA VAL A 12 -19.22 -15.59 26.09
C VAL A 12 -20.00 -15.85 24.80
N ALA A 13 -21.19 -16.47 24.89
CA ALA A 13 -22.05 -16.65 23.73
C ALA A 13 -22.48 -15.31 23.11
N ALA A 14 -22.69 -14.26 23.91
CA ALA A 14 -23.01 -12.92 23.45
C ALA A 14 -21.87 -12.28 22.62
N CYS A 15 -20.61 -12.60 22.92
CA CYS A 15 -19.46 -12.18 22.12
C CYS A 15 -19.31 -12.99 20.84
N LEU A 16 -19.38 -14.33 20.93
CA LEU A 16 -19.02 -15.22 19.83
C LEU A 16 -20.17 -15.48 18.83
N SER A 17 -21.41 -15.52 19.32
CA SER A 17 -22.63 -15.68 18.50
C SER A 17 -23.71 -14.69 18.96
N PRO A 18 -23.48 -13.37 18.80
CA PRO A 18 -24.39 -12.35 19.31
C PRO A 18 -25.81 -12.48 18.74
N SER A 19 -25.96 -13.03 17.53
CA SER A 19 -27.28 -13.26 16.91
C SER A 19 -28.14 -14.31 17.64
N ASP A 20 -27.53 -15.20 18.40
CA ASP A 20 -28.23 -16.24 19.16
C ASP A 20 -28.67 -15.74 20.54
N ILE A 21 -28.12 -14.61 21.00
CA ILE A 21 -28.41 -14.03 22.32
C ILE A 21 -29.22 -12.73 22.21
N ALA A 22 -28.88 -11.85 21.26
CA ALA A 22 -29.51 -10.54 21.13
C ALA A 22 -31.04 -10.64 20.95
N PRO A 23 -31.81 -9.73 21.59
CA PRO A 23 -33.24 -9.65 21.37
C PRO A 23 -33.52 -9.29 19.91
N HIS A 24 -34.45 -10.02 19.28
CA HIS A 24 -34.73 -9.84 17.87
C HIS A 24 -35.80 -8.76 17.64
N PRO A 25 -35.60 -7.78 16.72
CA PRO A 25 -36.50 -6.64 16.53
C PRO A 25 -37.97 -7.03 16.27
N ASN A 26 -38.20 -8.11 15.50
CA ASN A 26 -39.54 -8.58 15.16
C ASN A 26 -40.21 -9.45 16.24
N PHE A 27 -39.47 -9.92 17.25
CA PHE A 27 -40.00 -10.75 18.33
C PHE A 27 -39.93 -9.95 19.60
N ARG A 28 -41.02 -9.21 19.91
CA ARG A 28 -41.11 -8.31 21.08
C ARG A 28 -40.60 -9.02 22.34
N ALA A 29 -39.42 -8.63 22.79
CA ALA A 29 -39.00 -8.77 24.18
C ALA A 29 -39.44 -7.48 24.89
N GLU A 30 -40.03 -7.60 26.08
CA GLU A 30 -40.45 -6.41 26.84
C GLU A 30 -39.25 -5.73 27.51
N GLN A 31 -38.18 -6.48 27.78
CA GLN A 31 -36.95 -6.05 28.45
C GLN A 31 -35.76 -6.92 27.99
N ALA A 32 -34.54 -6.39 28.11
CA ALA A 32 -33.29 -7.12 27.91
C ALA A 32 -32.27 -6.77 29.01
N TYR A 33 -31.42 -7.73 29.39
CA TYR A 33 -30.47 -7.59 30.51
C TYR A 33 -29.13 -8.27 30.21
N GLY A 34 -28.04 -7.80 30.85
CA GLY A 34 -26.74 -8.46 30.87
C GLY A 34 -26.24 -8.85 29.47
N ALA A 35 -26.01 -10.15 29.25
CA ALA A 35 -25.54 -10.72 27.98
C ALA A 35 -26.41 -10.37 26.75
N GLU A 36 -27.73 -10.18 26.91
CA GLU A 36 -28.62 -9.73 25.81
C GLU A 36 -28.27 -8.31 25.34
N LEU A 37 -27.93 -7.43 26.28
CA LEU A 37 -27.49 -6.06 25.98
C LEU A 37 -26.06 -6.03 25.44
N LEU A 38 -25.17 -6.88 25.97
CA LEU A 38 -23.83 -7.04 25.41
C LEU A 38 -23.90 -7.46 23.95
N ALA A 39 -24.75 -8.44 23.60
CA ALA A 39 -24.91 -8.89 22.22
C ALA A 39 -25.38 -7.78 21.27
N LEU A 40 -26.18 -6.80 21.75
CA LEU A 40 -26.54 -5.62 20.96
C LEU A 40 -25.35 -4.68 20.75
N ILE A 41 -24.51 -4.49 21.77
CA ILE A 41 -23.27 -3.70 21.67
C ILE A 41 -22.32 -4.32 20.63
N ILE A 42 -22.07 -5.63 20.70
CA ILE A 42 -21.21 -6.34 19.73
C ILE A 42 -21.72 -6.24 18.30
N ARG A 43 -23.03 -6.16 18.10
CA ARG A 43 -23.65 -5.97 16.76
C ARG A 43 -23.72 -4.51 16.32
N PHE A 44 -23.11 -3.60 17.07
CA PHE A 44 -23.21 -2.16 16.89
C PHE A 44 -24.67 -1.71 16.74
N GLN A 45 -25.59 -2.27 17.53
CA GLN A 45 -27.02 -1.89 17.56
C GLN A 45 -27.28 -0.93 18.72
N ILE A 46 -26.54 0.18 18.79
CA ILE A 46 -26.56 1.10 19.93
C ILE A 46 -27.95 1.71 20.16
N SER A 47 -28.69 2.01 19.08
CA SER A 47 -30.07 2.49 19.20
C SER A 47 -31.00 1.48 19.87
N ASP A 48 -30.85 0.19 19.56
CA ASP A 48 -31.65 -0.86 20.17
C ASP A 48 -31.22 -1.07 21.63
N TYR A 49 -29.91 -1.01 21.89
CA TYR A 49 -29.35 -1.03 23.25
C TYR A 49 -29.95 0.09 24.11
N ASP A 50 -29.95 1.34 23.65
CA ASP A 50 -30.45 2.47 24.43
C ASP A 50 -31.95 2.32 24.74
N VAL A 51 -32.74 1.84 23.76
CA VAL A 51 -34.17 1.54 23.96
C VAL A 51 -34.39 0.48 25.04
N TYR A 52 -33.68 -0.65 24.96
CA TYR A 52 -33.84 -1.71 25.95
C TYR A 52 -33.24 -1.33 27.30
N ALA A 53 -32.12 -0.62 27.33
CA ALA A 53 -31.50 -0.13 28.56
C ALA A 53 -32.43 0.84 29.28
N ASP A 54 -33.10 1.75 28.57
CA ASP A 54 -34.09 2.67 29.13
C ASP A 54 -35.35 1.93 29.63
N GLN A 55 -35.87 0.97 28.87
CA GLN A 55 -37.01 0.16 29.27
C GLN A 55 -36.72 -0.69 30.52
N SER A 56 -35.47 -1.11 30.70
CA SER A 56 -35.01 -1.89 31.84
C SER A 56 -34.55 -1.04 33.05
N LYS A 57 -34.61 0.31 32.99
CA LYS A 57 -34.24 1.19 34.12
C LYS A 57 -35.27 1.21 35.26
N ASP A 58 -36.53 0.90 34.97
CA ASP A 58 -37.65 1.08 35.90
C ASP A 58 -37.86 -0.10 36.88
N GLU A 59 -37.20 -1.24 36.69
CA GLU A 59 -37.23 -2.35 37.64
C GLU A 59 -35.81 -2.68 38.12
N ARG A 60 -35.61 -2.67 39.44
CA ARG A 60 -34.46 -3.35 40.04
C ARG A 60 -34.55 -4.79 39.59
N GLY A 61 -33.66 -5.21 38.69
CA GLY A 61 -33.50 -6.63 38.35
C GLY A 61 -33.31 -7.46 39.63
N SER A 62 -33.44 -8.77 39.53
CA SER A 62 -33.24 -9.74 40.62
C SER A 62 -31.92 -9.58 41.41
N SER A 63 -31.00 -8.72 40.95
CA SER A 63 -29.71 -8.33 41.50
C SER A 63 -29.65 -6.98 42.24
N GLY A 64 -30.70 -6.14 42.19
CA GLY A 64 -30.72 -4.83 42.86
C GLY A 64 -29.82 -3.73 42.27
N ILE A 65 -29.14 -3.98 41.14
CA ILE A 65 -28.29 -3.03 40.43
C ILE A 65 -29.05 -2.52 39.20
N ALA A 66 -29.09 -1.20 38.97
CA ALA A 66 -29.72 -0.63 37.78
C ALA A 66 -28.95 -1.06 36.53
N VAL A 67 -29.64 -1.34 35.42
CA VAL A 67 -29.02 -1.77 34.14
C VAL A 67 -27.98 -0.77 33.63
N SER A 68 -28.09 0.51 33.99
CA SER A 68 -27.10 1.56 33.74
C SER A 68 -25.86 1.54 34.65
N SER A 69 -25.62 0.46 35.41
CA SER A 69 -24.49 0.34 36.35
C SER A 69 -23.76 -1.00 36.27
N ASP A 70 -23.99 -1.80 35.23
CA ASP A 70 -23.14 -2.98 34.96
C ASP A 70 -21.78 -2.51 34.40
N PRO A 71 -20.66 -2.78 35.10
CA PRO A 71 -19.34 -2.32 34.69
C PRO A 71 -18.87 -2.95 33.37
N VAL A 72 -19.31 -4.17 33.04
CA VAL A 72 -18.92 -4.86 31.79
C VAL A 72 -19.56 -4.16 30.59
N LEU A 73 -20.85 -3.84 30.67
CA LEU A 73 -21.57 -3.20 29.58
C LEU A 73 -21.05 -1.79 29.28
N GLU A 74 -20.75 -1.02 30.32
CA GLU A 74 -20.22 0.33 30.16
C GLU A 74 -18.81 0.32 29.56
N ALA A 75 -17.94 -0.56 30.06
CA ALA A 75 -16.59 -0.71 29.52
C ALA A 75 -16.62 -1.23 28.06
N ALA A 76 -17.53 -2.16 27.74
CA ALA A 76 -17.74 -2.66 26.37
C ALA A 76 -18.20 -1.57 25.40
N ARG A 77 -19.04 -0.61 25.84
CA ARG A 77 -19.42 0.53 25.00
C ARG A 77 -18.25 1.46 24.75
N ARG A 78 -17.44 1.72 25.78
CA ARG A 78 -16.31 2.65 25.69
C ARG A 78 -15.22 2.17 24.74
N VAL A 79 -14.94 0.86 24.69
CA VAL A 79 -13.93 0.31 23.76
C VAL A 79 -14.34 0.37 22.29
N LEU A 80 -15.63 0.41 21.98
CA LEU A 80 -16.12 0.53 20.61
C LEU A 80 -16.24 1.98 20.11
N GLN A 81 -15.84 2.96 20.93
CA GLN A 81 -15.85 4.39 20.59
C GLN A 81 -14.42 4.94 20.62
N SER A 82 -14.01 5.62 19.55
CA SER A 82 -12.65 6.16 19.39
C SER A 82 -12.17 6.99 20.58
N ASP A 83 -13.05 7.83 21.11
CA ASP A 83 -12.69 8.86 22.09
C ASP A 83 -12.53 8.29 23.51
N THR A 84 -13.13 7.12 23.77
CA THR A 84 -13.12 6.46 25.09
C THR A 84 -12.40 5.12 25.08
N LEU A 85 -11.76 4.76 23.95
CA LEU A 85 -11.20 3.43 23.73
C LEU A 85 -10.17 3.05 24.80
N HIS A 86 -9.23 3.94 25.13
CA HIS A 86 -8.21 3.69 26.16
C HIS A 86 -8.79 3.57 27.57
N GLU A 87 -9.82 4.35 27.89
CA GLU A 87 -10.50 4.27 29.19
C GLU A 87 -11.27 2.96 29.31
N GLY A 88 -12.03 2.59 28.27
CA GLY A 88 -12.75 1.32 28.20
C GLY A 88 -11.81 0.12 28.32
N MET A 89 -10.67 0.14 27.64
CA MET A 89 -9.67 -0.92 27.71
C MET A 89 -9.17 -1.11 29.14
N ARG A 90 -8.81 -0.01 29.82
CA ARG A 90 -8.37 -0.04 31.22
C ARG A 90 -9.46 -0.59 32.14
N ASP A 91 -10.71 -0.18 31.95
CA ASP A 91 -11.85 -0.65 32.75
C ASP A 91 -12.06 -2.15 32.57
N LEU A 92 -12.00 -2.65 31.33
CA LEU A 92 -12.10 -4.09 31.07
C LEU A 92 -10.93 -4.87 31.69
N SER A 93 -9.70 -4.36 31.62
CA SER A 93 -8.54 -5.02 32.26
C SER A 93 -8.71 -5.15 33.78
N VAL A 94 -9.31 -4.14 34.44
CA VAL A 94 -9.67 -4.21 35.86
C VAL A 94 -10.76 -5.25 36.11
N ILE A 95 -11.78 -5.31 35.24
CA ILE A 95 -12.90 -6.26 35.32
C ILE A 95 -12.42 -7.72 35.26
N ILE A 96 -11.43 -8.04 34.43
CA ILE A 96 -10.90 -9.41 34.31
C ILE A 96 -10.32 -9.91 35.65
N GLY A 97 -9.74 -9.01 36.45
CA GLY A 97 -9.15 -9.31 37.76
C GLY A 97 -10.16 -9.35 38.93
N ARG A 98 -11.44 -9.10 38.69
CA ARG A 98 -12.47 -9.04 39.74
C ARG A 98 -13.05 -10.42 40.05
N ASP A 99 -12.78 -10.91 41.25
CA ASP A 99 -13.32 -12.20 41.73
C ASP A 99 -14.79 -12.14 42.17
N ASP A 100 -15.38 -10.94 42.25
CA ASP A 100 -16.80 -10.77 42.56
C ASP A 100 -17.74 -10.92 41.34
N LEU A 101 -17.17 -11.07 40.14
CA LEU A 101 -17.89 -11.28 38.88
C LEU A 101 -17.83 -12.75 38.43
N SER A 102 -18.81 -13.17 37.62
CA SER A 102 -18.85 -14.52 37.06
C SER A 102 -17.70 -14.77 36.09
N TYR A 103 -17.32 -16.04 35.89
CA TYR A 103 -16.30 -16.40 34.91
C TYR A 103 -16.70 -15.97 33.48
N GLY A 104 -17.98 -16.07 33.12
CA GLY A 104 -18.51 -15.61 31.84
C GLY A 104 -18.34 -14.10 31.63
N GLN A 105 -18.65 -13.28 32.64
CA GLN A 105 -18.44 -11.82 32.60
C GLN A 105 -16.97 -11.46 32.41
N ARG A 106 -16.09 -12.08 33.22
CA ARG A 106 -14.64 -11.87 33.13
C ARG A 106 -14.09 -12.32 31.78
N ALA A 107 -14.58 -13.44 31.25
CA ALA A 107 -14.17 -13.96 29.95
C ALA A 107 -14.65 -13.04 28.82
N ALA A 108 -15.89 -12.55 28.84
CA ALA A 108 -16.38 -11.59 27.86
C ALA A 108 -15.56 -10.29 27.86
N ALA A 109 -15.20 -9.78 29.04
CA ALA A 109 -14.30 -8.64 29.17
C ALA A 109 -12.90 -8.94 28.59
N ALA A 110 -12.36 -10.13 28.85
CA ALA A 110 -11.07 -10.56 28.33
C ALA A 110 -11.05 -10.70 26.81
N LEU A 111 -12.12 -11.23 26.21
CA LEU A 111 -12.26 -11.29 24.75
C LEU A 111 -12.24 -9.88 24.13
N LEU A 112 -12.97 -8.93 24.72
CA LEU A 112 -13.03 -7.54 24.22
C LEU A 112 -11.73 -6.76 24.42
N VAL A 113 -11.01 -7.00 25.51
CA VAL A 113 -9.68 -6.41 25.71
C VAL A 113 -8.73 -6.90 24.63
N ALA A 114 -8.69 -8.20 24.35
CA ALA A 114 -7.79 -8.75 23.34
C ALA A 114 -8.08 -8.23 21.93
N THR A 115 -9.34 -8.00 21.56
CA THR A 115 -9.66 -7.34 20.27
C THR A 115 -9.20 -5.88 20.27
N THR A 116 -9.42 -5.16 21.37
CA THR A 116 -9.01 -3.75 21.51
C THR A 116 -7.49 -3.58 21.48
N ASP A 117 -6.74 -4.50 22.11
CA ASP A 117 -5.27 -4.55 22.05
C ASP A 117 -4.78 -4.61 20.59
N SER A 118 -5.46 -5.41 19.76
CA SER A 118 -5.13 -5.51 18.33
C SER A 118 -5.46 -4.24 17.56
N ASP A 119 -6.60 -3.59 17.85
CA ASP A 119 -6.94 -2.28 17.28
C ASP A 119 -5.90 -1.20 17.61
N LEU A 120 -5.29 -1.30 18.80
CA LEU A 120 -4.22 -0.42 19.25
C LEU A 120 -2.81 -0.83 18.79
N ASP A 121 -2.68 -1.88 17.99
CA ASP A 121 -1.42 -2.47 17.53
C ASP A 121 -0.54 -3.10 18.63
N ILE A 122 -1.10 -3.39 19.79
CA ILE A 122 -0.42 -4.02 20.94
C ILE A 122 -1.02 -5.40 21.29
N PRO A 123 -1.24 -6.29 20.30
CA PRO A 123 -2.11 -7.47 20.44
C PRO A 123 -1.71 -8.43 21.56
N SER A 124 -0.44 -8.45 21.99
CA SER A 124 0.04 -9.38 23.02
C SER A 124 -0.09 -8.89 24.46
N GLU A 125 -0.45 -7.63 24.70
CA GLU A 125 -0.38 -6.97 26.02
C GLU A 125 -1.10 -7.76 27.12
N HIS A 126 -2.34 -8.20 26.87
CA HIS A 126 -3.14 -8.92 27.87
C HIS A 126 -3.16 -10.45 27.72
N THR A 127 -2.36 -11.04 26.82
CA THR A 127 -2.40 -12.50 26.55
C THR A 127 -2.14 -13.37 27.79
N SER A 128 -1.23 -12.96 28.68
CA SER A 128 -0.98 -13.68 29.94
C SER A 128 -2.19 -13.64 30.89
N LEU A 129 -2.93 -12.53 30.91
CA LEU A 129 -4.13 -12.38 31.73
C LEU A 129 -5.25 -13.32 31.23
N LEU A 130 -5.43 -13.42 29.91
CA LEU A 130 -6.36 -14.34 29.27
C LEU A 130 -6.02 -15.81 29.58
N ALA A 131 -4.74 -16.20 29.43
CA ALA A 131 -4.29 -17.55 29.72
C ALA A 131 -4.50 -17.94 31.20
N ASN A 132 -4.22 -17.03 32.13
CA ASN A 132 -4.46 -17.26 33.55
C ASN A 132 -5.94 -17.43 33.88
N LEU A 133 -6.82 -16.63 33.26
CA LEU A 133 -8.26 -16.79 33.41
C LEU A 133 -8.73 -18.13 32.82
N ALA A 134 -8.22 -18.54 31.66
CA ALA A 134 -8.55 -19.83 31.05
C ALA A 134 -8.18 -21.02 31.96
N ASN A 135 -7.01 -20.97 32.60
CA ASN A 135 -6.59 -21.98 33.58
C ASN A 135 -7.51 -21.99 34.79
N SER A 136 -7.85 -20.81 35.34
CA SER A 136 -8.75 -20.67 36.49
C SER A 136 -10.14 -21.22 36.20
N VAL A 137 -10.67 -20.98 34.98
CA VAL A 137 -11.94 -21.56 34.52
C VAL A 137 -11.83 -23.08 34.42
N THR A 138 -10.73 -23.60 33.85
CA THR A 138 -10.53 -25.05 33.66
C THR A 138 -10.46 -25.81 34.99
N GLU A 139 -9.80 -25.22 35.99
CA GLU A 139 -9.65 -25.77 37.34
C GLU A 139 -10.90 -25.61 38.22
N SER A 140 -11.85 -24.77 37.82
CA SER A 140 -13.08 -24.53 38.58
C SER A 140 -14.03 -25.72 38.54
N ASP A 141 -14.81 -25.90 39.61
CA ASP A 141 -15.92 -26.84 39.68
C ASP A 141 -17.29 -26.22 39.34
N VAL A 142 -17.34 -24.93 38.98
CA VAL A 142 -18.58 -24.19 38.68
C VAL A 142 -19.08 -24.48 37.25
N GLY A 143 -20.37 -24.76 37.08
CA GLY A 143 -21.00 -25.04 35.77
C GLY A 143 -20.65 -26.41 35.16
N SER A 144 -21.07 -26.65 33.91
CA SER A 144 -20.82 -27.89 33.20
C SER A 144 -19.37 -27.96 32.68
N GLN A 145 -18.81 -29.18 32.58
CA GLN A 145 -17.49 -29.38 32.00
C GLN A 145 -17.40 -28.86 30.55
N GLY A 146 -18.45 -29.08 29.75
CA GLY A 146 -18.51 -28.61 28.36
C GLY A 146 -18.46 -27.09 28.28
N SER A 147 -19.26 -26.40 29.09
CA SER A 147 -19.32 -24.93 29.13
C SER A 147 -18.02 -24.32 29.66
N ARG A 148 -17.38 -24.91 30.68
CA ARG A 148 -16.04 -24.49 31.14
C ARG A 148 -14.98 -24.63 30.05
N ALA A 149 -14.95 -25.78 29.37
CA ALA A 149 -14.01 -26.03 28.28
C ALA A 149 -14.21 -25.05 27.13
N LEU A 150 -15.46 -24.70 26.80
CA LEU A 150 -15.79 -23.70 25.78
C LEU A 150 -15.26 -22.31 26.15
N ILE A 151 -15.47 -21.86 27.40
CA ILE A 151 -14.97 -20.55 27.87
C ILE A 151 -13.44 -20.52 27.82
N ALA A 152 -12.78 -21.54 28.38
CA ALA A 152 -11.32 -21.63 28.37
C ALA A 152 -10.76 -21.68 26.94
N ALA A 153 -11.37 -22.46 26.06
CA ALA A 153 -11.01 -22.53 24.64
C ALA A 153 -11.17 -21.18 23.92
N ALA A 154 -12.23 -20.42 24.18
CA ALA A 154 -12.42 -19.10 23.59
C ALA A 154 -11.30 -18.13 23.98
N LEU A 155 -10.90 -18.13 25.25
CA LEU A 155 -9.80 -17.31 25.77
C LEU A 155 -8.45 -17.71 25.17
N LEU A 156 -8.15 -19.01 25.11
CA LEU A 156 -6.90 -19.50 24.52
C LEU A 156 -6.86 -19.32 23.00
N GLN A 157 -8.00 -19.38 22.31
CA GLN A 157 -8.10 -19.06 20.89
C GLN A 157 -7.75 -17.58 20.62
N GLN A 158 -8.18 -16.66 21.50
CA GLN A 158 -7.71 -15.27 21.43
C GLN A 158 -6.21 -15.17 21.65
N CYS A 159 -5.66 -15.86 22.67
CA CYS A 159 -4.20 -15.89 22.86
C CYS A 159 -3.48 -16.37 21.60
N ALA A 160 -3.95 -17.45 20.96
CA ALA A 160 -3.38 -17.96 19.72
C ALA A 160 -3.42 -16.91 18.59
N LEU A 161 -4.57 -16.27 18.34
CA LEU A 161 -4.67 -15.23 17.32
C LEU A 161 -3.74 -14.03 17.62
N ARG A 162 -3.67 -13.57 18.86
CA ARG A 162 -2.81 -12.44 19.25
C ARG A 162 -1.32 -12.76 19.16
N LYS A 163 -0.94 -13.99 19.51
CA LYS A 163 0.43 -14.47 19.33
C LYS A 163 0.82 -14.59 17.85
N TYR A 164 -0.14 -14.96 17.01
CA TYR A 164 0.03 -14.96 15.56
C TYR A 164 0.27 -13.53 15.02
N GLU A 165 -0.40 -12.51 15.58
CA GLU A 165 -0.21 -11.10 15.21
C GLU A 165 1.19 -10.54 15.52
N ILE A 166 1.94 -11.17 16.42
CA ILE A 166 3.33 -10.82 16.75
C ILE A 166 4.36 -11.86 16.26
N GLY A 167 3.95 -12.83 15.44
CA GLY A 167 4.86 -13.84 14.87
C GLY A 167 5.41 -14.89 15.85
N ASP A 168 4.76 -15.09 17.01
CA ASP A 168 5.19 -16.09 18.01
C ASP A 168 4.58 -17.47 17.67
N ALA A 169 5.10 -18.09 16.60
CA ALA A 169 4.53 -19.31 16.01
C ALA A 169 4.48 -20.49 16.99
N ASP A 170 5.44 -20.60 17.92
CA ASP A 170 5.45 -21.63 18.95
C ASP A 170 4.27 -21.46 19.91
N ALA A 171 4.08 -20.25 20.45
CA ALA A 171 2.95 -19.98 21.33
C ALA A 171 1.60 -20.15 20.61
N VAL A 172 1.51 -19.80 19.32
CA VAL A 172 0.30 -20.06 18.51
C VAL A 172 -0.02 -21.54 18.49
N ARG A 173 0.97 -22.39 18.20
CA ARG A 173 0.79 -23.85 18.12
C ARG A 173 0.41 -24.44 19.48
N ASP A 174 1.04 -23.99 20.55
CA ASP A 174 0.74 -24.45 21.91
C ASP A 174 -0.70 -24.12 22.30
N TYR A 175 -1.12 -22.86 22.14
CA TYR A 175 -2.49 -22.45 22.46
C TYR A 175 -3.52 -23.11 21.56
N ALA A 176 -3.31 -23.15 20.25
CA ALA A 176 -4.26 -23.75 19.31
C ALA A 176 -4.40 -25.27 19.54
N THR A 177 -3.32 -25.97 19.89
CA THR A 177 -3.37 -27.40 20.26
C THR A 177 -4.17 -27.60 21.54
N GLU A 178 -3.97 -26.74 22.53
CA GLU A 178 -4.70 -26.81 23.80
C GLU A 178 -6.20 -26.52 23.63
N VAL A 179 -6.56 -25.56 22.77
CA VAL A 179 -7.96 -25.30 22.37
C VAL A 179 -8.61 -26.59 21.86
N ARG A 180 -7.99 -27.25 20.87
CA ARG A 180 -8.54 -28.50 20.30
C ARG A 180 -8.60 -29.62 21.34
N ARG A 181 -7.62 -29.71 22.25
CA ARG A 181 -7.61 -30.69 23.35
C ARG A 181 -8.79 -30.48 24.30
N LEU A 182 -9.06 -29.23 24.71
CA LEU A 182 -10.18 -28.87 25.58
C LEU A 182 -11.51 -29.20 24.91
N LEU A 183 -11.69 -28.75 23.67
CA LEU A 183 -12.91 -28.96 22.88
C LEU A 183 -13.17 -30.43 22.55
N GLY A 184 -12.11 -31.22 22.29
CA GLY A 184 -12.22 -32.67 22.07
C GLY A 184 -12.58 -33.47 23.33
N SER A 185 -12.48 -32.86 24.51
CA SER A 185 -12.78 -33.50 25.81
C SER A 185 -14.18 -33.21 26.36
N THR A 186 -15.00 -32.45 25.62
CA THR A 186 -16.35 -32.10 26.06
C THR A 186 -17.28 -33.30 26.00
N ASN A 187 -17.70 -33.78 27.17
CA ASN A 187 -18.88 -34.64 27.28
C ASN A 187 -20.12 -33.76 27.02
N ASP A 188 -21.14 -34.23 26.29
CA ASP A 188 -22.36 -33.51 25.81
C ASP A 188 -23.25 -32.80 26.89
N SER A 189 -22.70 -32.51 28.06
CA SER A 189 -23.26 -31.75 29.17
C SER A 189 -22.98 -30.25 29.00
N TRP A 190 -24.05 -29.45 28.86
CA TRP A 190 -24.01 -28.01 28.59
C TRP A 190 -24.87 -27.25 29.60
N ASP A 191 -24.42 -26.10 30.06
CA ASP A 191 -25.23 -25.18 30.86
C ASP A 191 -26.37 -24.58 30.02
N ASP A 192 -27.52 -24.33 30.64
CA ASP A 192 -28.69 -23.75 29.96
C ASP A 192 -28.72 -22.22 30.14
N PHE A 193 -29.21 -21.50 29.13
CA PHE A 193 -29.40 -20.06 29.17
C PHE A 193 -30.48 -19.60 28.19
N LYS A 194 -30.96 -18.37 28.38
CA LYS A 194 -31.98 -17.80 27.49
C LYS A 194 -31.37 -17.45 26.13
N VAL A 195 -31.90 -18.07 25.09
CA VAL A 195 -31.58 -17.77 23.69
C VAL A 195 -32.59 -16.80 23.08
N SER A 196 -32.18 -16.14 21.99
CA SER A 196 -33.03 -15.24 21.21
C SER A 196 -34.26 -15.98 20.67
N ARG A 197 -35.42 -15.32 20.73
CA ARG A 197 -36.65 -15.83 20.09
C ARG A 197 -36.57 -15.91 18.56
N GLY A 198 -35.54 -15.29 17.97
CA GLY A 198 -35.27 -15.34 16.54
C GLY A 198 -34.59 -16.62 16.06
N ILE A 199 -34.21 -17.53 16.97
CA ILE A 199 -33.59 -18.81 16.63
C ILE A 199 -34.48 -19.99 17.05
N SER A 200 -34.31 -21.13 16.36
CA SER A 200 -35.13 -22.33 16.55
C SER A 200 -34.42 -23.43 17.34
N TRP A 201 -33.26 -23.14 17.93
CA TRP A 201 -32.42 -24.10 18.64
C TRP A 201 -32.14 -23.66 20.07
N SER A 202 -31.65 -24.60 20.90
CA SER A 202 -31.41 -24.40 22.33
C SER A 202 -30.03 -23.85 22.65
N ALA A 203 -29.81 -23.42 23.91
CA ALA A 203 -28.50 -23.00 24.43
C ALA A 203 -27.40 -24.05 24.22
N ALA A 204 -27.72 -25.34 24.41
CA ALA A 204 -26.79 -26.43 24.17
C ALA A 204 -26.36 -26.52 22.68
N GLU A 205 -27.28 -26.30 21.74
CA GLU A 205 -26.95 -26.27 20.32
C GLU A 205 -26.12 -25.03 19.94
N THR A 206 -26.39 -23.86 20.52
CA THR A 206 -25.52 -22.68 20.35
C THR A 206 -24.10 -22.98 20.82
N GLN A 207 -23.94 -23.61 21.99
CA GLN A 207 -22.61 -23.99 22.51
C GLN A 207 -21.90 -25.01 21.61
N ARG A 208 -22.58 -26.05 21.11
CA ARG A 208 -21.98 -27.00 20.14
C ARG A 208 -21.48 -26.32 18.88
N ARG A 209 -22.25 -25.38 18.33
CA ARG A 209 -21.82 -24.63 17.13
C ARG A 209 -20.62 -23.74 17.40
N LEU A 210 -20.51 -23.18 18.62
CA LEU A 210 -19.33 -22.42 19.02
C LEU A 210 -18.09 -23.34 19.14
N VAL A 211 -18.25 -24.57 19.64
CA VAL A 211 -17.19 -25.59 19.63
C VAL A 211 -16.69 -25.85 18.21
N GLU A 212 -17.61 -26.08 17.26
CA GLU A 212 -17.26 -26.31 15.85
C GLU A 212 -16.47 -25.13 15.24
N VAL A 213 -16.89 -23.89 15.53
CA VAL A 213 -16.20 -22.69 15.05
C VAL A 213 -14.79 -22.57 15.65
N LEU A 214 -14.67 -22.73 16.97
CA LEU A 214 -13.37 -22.57 17.64
C LEU A 214 -12.39 -23.69 17.27
N ASP A 215 -12.85 -24.95 17.13
CA ASP A 215 -12.00 -26.06 16.68
C ASP A 215 -11.52 -25.83 15.24
N GLY A 216 -12.42 -25.39 14.34
CA GLY A 216 -12.08 -25.03 12.96
C GLY A 216 -11.07 -23.89 12.88
N ASN A 217 -11.24 -22.84 13.67
CA ASN A 217 -10.32 -21.70 13.73
C ASN A 217 -8.96 -22.09 14.33
N ALA A 218 -8.93 -22.93 15.36
CA ALA A 218 -7.70 -23.46 15.93
C ALA A 218 -6.95 -24.33 14.91
N LEU A 219 -7.65 -25.19 14.17
CA LEU A 219 -7.07 -25.97 13.06
C LEU A 219 -6.50 -25.06 11.97
N ALA A 220 -7.20 -23.99 11.60
CA ALA A 220 -6.71 -23.03 10.62
C ALA A 220 -5.40 -22.37 11.05
N LEU A 221 -5.27 -21.98 12.33
CA LEU A 221 -4.04 -21.45 12.89
C LEU A 221 -2.90 -22.49 12.85
N LEU A 222 -3.18 -23.73 13.29
CA LEU A 222 -2.19 -24.82 13.27
C LEU A 222 -1.67 -25.12 11.86
N VAL A 223 -2.55 -25.10 10.86
CA VAL A 223 -2.17 -25.28 9.45
C VAL A 223 -1.33 -24.11 8.95
N THR A 224 -1.70 -22.87 9.32
CA THR A 224 -1.00 -21.66 8.87
C THR A 224 0.41 -21.55 9.46
N THR A 225 0.59 -21.89 10.74
CA THR A 225 1.91 -21.89 11.41
C THR A 225 2.66 -23.22 11.29
N GLY A 226 2.06 -24.20 10.62
CA GLY A 226 2.62 -25.54 10.44
C GLY A 226 3.58 -25.63 9.25
N ASP A 227 4.12 -26.83 9.01
CA ASP A 227 4.89 -27.09 7.79
C ASP A 227 3.96 -26.99 6.56
N PRO A 228 4.20 -26.06 5.62
CA PRO A 228 3.36 -25.90 4.43
C PRO A 228 3.40 -27.14 3.50
N PHE A 229 4.41 -28.00 3.64
CA PHE A 229 4.54 -29.24 2.89
C PHE A 229 3.85 -30.44 3.58
N ALA A 230 3.35 -30.26 4.80
CA ALA A 230 2.56 -31.28 5.47
C ALA A 230 1.15 -31.38 4.87
N ASN A 231 0.57 -32.58 4.86
CA ASN A 231 -0.79 -32.80 4.35
C ASN A 231 -1.91 -32.26 5.27
N SER A 232 -1.57 -31.53 6.35
CA SER A 232 -2.54 -30.97 7.31
C SER A 232 -3.49 -29.96 6.67
N TRP A 233 -3.07 -29.23 5.63
CA TRP A 233 -3.95 -28.34 4.87
C TRP A 233 -5.13 -29.08 4.22
N THR A 234 -4.98 -30.38 3.91
CA THR A 234 -6.07 -31.17 3.33
C THR A 234 -7.19 -31.43 4.32
N GLU A 235 -6.89 -31.50 5.62
CA GLU A 235 -7.89 -31.60 6.68
C GLU A 235 -8.72 -30.32 6.75
N LEU A 236 -8.07 -29.15 6.72
CA LEU A 236 -8.72 -27.85 6.71
C LEU A 236 -9.66 -27.66 5.50
N VAL A 237 -9.20 -28.00 4.29
CA VAL A 237 -10.01 -27.87 3.06
C VAL A 237 -11.19 -28.84 3.03
N ARG A 238 -11.06 -30.01 3.66
CA ARG A 238 -12.14 -31.00 3.74
C ARG A 238 -13.10 -30.78 4.89
N ALA A 239 -12.74 -29.94 5.86
CA ALA A 239 -13.59 -29.62 6.99
C ALA A 239 -14.89 -28.96 6.48
N PRO A 240 -16.06 -29.33 7.03
CA PRO A 240 -17.31 -28.69 6.68
C PRO A 240 -17.28 -27.22 7.12
N PHE A 241 -17.88 -26.34 6.31
CA PHE A 241 -18.02 -24.94 6.69
C PHE A 241 -18.97 -24.83 7.91
N PRO A 242 -18.53 -24.26 9.06
CA PRO A 242 -19.34 -24.23 10.27
C PRO A 242 -20.65 -23.46 10.07
N ALA A 243 -21.75 -23.99 10.61
CA ALA A 243 -23.07 -23.38 10.43
C ALA A 243 -23.17 -21.98 11.07
N ALA A 244 -22.48 -21.76 12.20
CA ALA A 244 -22.43 -20.47 12.88
C ALA A 244 -21.71 -19.39 12.06
N SER A 245 -20.74 -19.76 11.22
CA SER A 245 -20.01 -18.83 10.35
C SER A 245 -20.82 -18.34 9.13
N VAL A 246 -21.97 -18.96 8.82
CA VAL A 246 -22.79 -18.59 7.64
C VAL A 246 -23.45 -17.22 7.79
N ARG A 247 -23.89 -16.86 9.00
CA ARG A 247 -24.59 -15.59 9.26
C ARG A 247 -23.66 -14.38 9.12
N PRO A 248 -22.48 -14.33 9.75
CA PRO A 248 -21.50 -13.25 9.55
C PRO A 248 -21.16 -13.04 8.07
N THR A 249 -20.88 -14.11 7.31
CA THR A 249 -20.61 -14.02 5.87
C THR A 249 -21.76 -13.40 5.08
N ARG A 250 -23.01 -13.72 5.42
CA ARG A 250 -24.19 -13.08 4.81
C ARG A 250 -24.32 -11.60 5.17
N GLU A 251 -23.95 -11.23 6.40
CA GLU A 251 -23.93 -9.83 6.82
C GLU A 251 -22.89 -9.04 6.02
N VAL A 252 -21.66 -9.55 5.85
CA VAL A 252 -20.64 -8.94 4.96
C VAL A 252 -21.18 -8.71 3.55
N LEU A 253 -21.78 -9.73 2.93
CA LEU A 253 -22.34 -9.60 1.58
C LEU A 253 -23.45 -8.54 1.51
N ARG A 254 -24.33 -8.47 2.51
CA ARG A 254 -25.36 -7.43 2.60
C ARG A 254 -24.74 -6.04 2.75
N SER A 255 -23.68 -5.91 3.56
CA SER A 255 -22.97 -4.65 3.73
C SER A 255 -22.37 -4.18 2.42
N LEU A 256 -21.72 -5.07 1.66
CA LEU A 256 -21.16 -4.72 0.35
C LEU A 256 -22.23 -4.24 -0.62
N VAL A 257 -23.38 -4.93 -0.69
CA VAL A 257 -24.53 -4.48 -1.50
C VAL A 257 -25.01 -3.10 -1.06
N LYS A 258 -25.02 -2.81 0.26
CA LYS A 258 -25.38 -1.49 0.78
C LYS A 258 -24.33 -0.43 0.47
N VAL A 259 -23.03 -0.71 0.59
CA VAL A 259 -21.97 0.23 0.19
C VAL A 259 -22.13 0.58 -1.28
N VAL A 260 -22.32 -0.41 -2.15
CA VAL A 260 -22.55 -0.18 -3.59
C VAL A 260 -23.82 0.67 -3.80
N GLY A 261 -24.90 0.37 -3.06
CA GLY A 261 -26.12 1.17 -3.08
C GLY A 261 -25.91 2.62 -2.63
N GLU A 262 -25.21 2.85 -1.51
CA GLU A 262 -24.87 4.19 -1.00
C GLU A 262 -24.00 4.96 -1.99
N VAL A 263 -23.00 4.30 -2.56
CA VAL A 263 -22.11 4.84 -3.60
C VAL A 263 -22.93 5.25 -4.83
N PHE A 264 -23.80 4.37 -5.31
CA PHE A 264 -24.66 4.63 -6.47
C PHE A 264 -25.67 5.76 -6.19
N GLU A 265 -26.38 5.71 -5.05
CA GLU A 265 -27.32 6.78 -4.67
C GLU A 265 -26.61 8.13 -4.53
N GLY A 266 -25.39 8.15 -3.99
CA GLY A 266 -24.57 9.37 -3.87
C GLY A 266 -24.15 9.98 -5.22
N ASP A 267 -23.85 9.16 -6.23
CA ASP A 267 -23.47 9.65 -7.57
C ASP A 267 -24.67 10.07 -8.43
N TYR A 268 -25.80 9.34 -8.32
CA TYR A 268 -26.92 9.48 -9.25
C TYR A 268 -28.12 10.24 -8.69
N HIS A 269 -28.23 10.44 -7.38
CA HIS A 269 -29.31 11.22 -6.78
C HIS A 269 -28.80 12.54 -6.22
N SER A 270 -29.08 13.64 -6.94
CA SER A 270 -28.83 15.00 -6.47
C SER A 270 -29.47 15.20 -5.09
N SER A 271 -28.66 15.39 -4.04
CA SER A 271 -28.86 15.97 -2.68
C SER A 271 -30.28 16.17 -2.10
N ARG A 272 -31.30 15.47 -2.58
CA ARG A 272 -32.67 15.52 -2.08
C ARG A 272 -32.79 14.48 -0.99
N ARG A 273 -32.31 14.88 0.19
CA ARG A 273 -32.81 14.51 1.52
C ARG A 273 -33.54 13.16 1.56
N ARG A 274 -32.84 12.06 1.29
CA ARG A 274 -33.10 10.87 2.09
C ARG A 274 -32.37 11.11 3.40
N ARG A 275 -33.09 11.70 4.36
CA ARG A 275 -32.78 11.45 5.77
C ARG A 275 -32.99 9.95 5.95
N THR A 276 -31.93 9.17 5.79
CA THR A 276 -31.89 7.85 6.44
C THR A 276 -32.14 8.13 7.92
N LEU A 277 -33.25 7.59 8.43
CA LEU A 277 -33.72 7.82 9.80
C LEU A 277 -32.71 7.32 10.86
N SER A 278 -31.69 6.57 10.45
CA SER A 278 -30.49 6.25 11.21
C SER A 278 -29.31 7.09 10.69
N GLY A 279 -28.83 8.04 11.48
CA GLY A 279 -27.71 8.93 11.14
C GLY A 279 -26.34 8.26 11.05
N GLU A 280 -26.26 6.93 11.04
CA GLU A 280 -25.02 6.15 10.96
C GLU A 280 -24.93 5.44 9.61
N HIS A 281 -23.70 5.33 9.08
CA HIS A 281 -23.41 4.55 7.87
C HIS A 281 -23.69 3.06 8.13
N GLU A 282 -24.92 2.63 7.88
CA GLU A 282 -25.39 1.28 8.20
C GLU A 282 -24.51 0.18 7.57
N ALA A 283 -23.92 0.45 6.40
CA ALA A 283 -22.98 -0.46 5.77
C ALA A 283 -21.65 -0.61 6.55
N LEU A 284 -21.08 0.50 7.07
CA LEU A 284 -19.88 0.46 7.92
C LEU A 284 -20.17 -0.26 9.24
N ARG A 285 -21.32 0.04 9.85
CA ARG A 285 -21.78 -0.60 11.09
C ARG A 285 -21.81 -2.12 10.97
N LEU A 286 -22.36 -2.64 9.87
CA LEU A 286 -22.42 -4.08 9.62
C LEU A 286 -21.05 -4.69 9.30
N LEU A 287 -20.15 -3.96 8.64
CA LEU A 287 -18.77 -4.43 8.40
C LEU A 287 -17.95 -4.48 9.69
N TYR A 288 -18.04 -3.46 10.56
CA TYR A 288 -17.39 -3.47 11.88
C TYR A 288 -17.95 -4.58 12.77
N ALA A 289 -19.28 -4.81 12.77
CA ALA A 289 -19.87 -5.93 13.49
C ALA A 289 -19.33 -7.28 13.00
N SER A 290 -19.13 -7.43 11.68
CA SER A 290 -18.53 -8.65 11.12
C SER A 290 -17.05 -8.79 11.47
N LEU A 291 -16.28 -7.68 11.44
CA LEU A 291 -14.87 -7.70 11.83
C LEU A 291 -14.75 -8.13 13.28
N LEU A 292 -15.50 -7.48 14.18
CA LEU A 292 -15.49 -7.79 15.60
C LEU A 292 -15.88 -9.26 15.85
N ASN A 293 -16.85 -9.81 15.11
CA ASN A 293 -17.19 -11.22 15.22
C ASN A 293 -16.04 -12.15 14.78
N SER A 294 -15.40 -11.89 13.64
CA SER A 294 -14.23 -12.65 13.20
C SER A 294 -13.07 -12.55 14.19
N GLU A 295 -12.83 -11.36 14.75
CA GLU A 295 -11.79 -11.15 15.75
C GLU A 295 -12.10 -11.90 17.05
N LEU A 296 -13.32 -11.79 17.59
CA LEU A 296 -13.74 -12.46 18.83
C LEU A 296 -13.73 -13.99 18.70
N THR A 297 -14.05 -14.53 17.53
CA THR A 297 -14.02 -15.98 17.26
C THR A 297 -12.63 -16.50 16.91
N GLY A 298 -11.68 -15.62 16.63
CA GLY A 298 -10.34 -16.01 16.22
C GLY A 298 -10.28 -16.55 14.78
N ASP A 299 -11.20 -16.13 13.91
CA ASP A 299 -11.22 -16.51 12.49
C ASP A 299 -10.18 -15.70 11.71
N LEU A 300 -8.97 -16.26 11.58
CA LEU A 300 -7.85 -15.59 10.93
C LEU A 300 -8.18 -15.10 9.51
N ALA A 301 -8.84 -15.94 8.70
CA ALA A 301 -9.16 -15.60 7.32
C ALA A 301 -10.24 -14.50 7.28
N GLY A 302 -11.26 -14.60 8.13
CA GLY A 302 -12.30 -13.60 8.28
C GLY A 302 -11.75 -12.24 8.74
N VAL A 303 -10.82 -12.23 9.70
CA VAL A 303 -10.15 -10.99 10.17
C VAL A 303 -9.41 -10.31 9.03
N HIS A 304 -8.51 -11.02 8.33
CA HIS A 304 -7.73 -10.42 7.23
C HIS A 304 -8.64 -9.91 6.11
N GLN A 305 -9.62 -10.71 5.69
CA GLN A 305 -10.53 -10.34 4.61
C GLN A 305 -11.42 -9.15 5.00
N THR A 306 -11.92 -9.10 6.24
CA THR A 306 -12.82 -8.01 6.66
C THR A 306 -12.07 -6.71 6.91
N ARG A 307 -10.87 -6.76 7.49
CA ARG A 307 -9.95 -5.60 7.60
C ARG A 307 -9.65 -5.02 6.22
N LYS A 308 -9.31 -5.87 5.24
CA LYS A 308 -9.12 -5.48 3.85
C LYS A 308 -10.35 -4.78 3.27
N LEU A 309 -11.53 -5.39 3.40
CA LEU A 309 -12.77 -4.85 2.84
C LEU A 309 -13.14 -3.50 3.47
N LEU A 310 -13.02 -3.35 4.80
CA LEU A 310 -13.25 -2.07 5.46
C LEU A 310 -12.27 -1.00 4.95
N GLY A 311 -10.98 -1.32 4.85
CA GLY A 311 -9.96 -0.42 4.31
C GLY A 311 -10.25 0.01 2.87
N GLU A 312 -10.73 -0.90 2.01
CA GLU A 312 -11.17 -0.57 0.64
C GLU A 312 -12.40 0.35 0.65
N VAL A 313 -13.37 0.12 1.53
CA VAL A 313 -14.58 0.97 1.65
C VAL A 313 -14.21 2.40 2.08
N PHE A 314 -13.32 2.56 3.06
CA PHE A 314 -12.81 3.88 3.44
C PHE A 314 -12.07 4.54 2.28
N SER A 315 -11.19 3.81 1.58
CA SER A 315 -10.43 4.31 0.43
C SER A 315 -11.35 4.82 -0.70
N VAL A 316 -12.42 4.07 -1.03
CA VAL A 316 -13.40 4.47 -2.05
C VAL A 316 -14.15 5.74 -1.65
N ARG A 317 -14.50 5.87 -0.38
CA ARG A 317 -15.20 7.06 0.13
C ARG A 317 -14.29 8.29 0.14
N MET A 318 -13.02 8.12 0.47
CA MET A 318 -12.00 9.19 0.39
C MET A 318 -11.84 9.70 -1.05
N ALA A 319 -11.70 8.79 -2.02
CA ALA A 319 -11.51 9.14 -3.44
C ALA A 319 -12.68 9.97 -4.03
N ARG A 320 -13.81 10.02 -3.33
CA ARG A 320 -15.00 10.80 -3.70
C ARG A 320 -15.15 12.11 -2.93
N GLY A 321 -14.13 12.52 -2.16
CA GLY A 321 -14.12 13.78 -1.41
C GLY A 321 -14.99 13.76 -0.15
N HIS A 322 -15.29 12.57 0.39
CA HIS A 322 -16.11 12.38 1.60
C HIS A 322 -15.30 11.93 2.82
N GLY A 323 -13.97 11.88 2.74
CA GLY A 323 -13.10 11.40 3.82
C GLY A 323 -12.45 12.53 4.62
N ASP A 324 -12.41 12.37 5.93
CA ASP A 324 -11.57 13.13 6.87
C ASP A 324 -10.22 12.39 7.09
N ASP A 325 -9.24 13.06 7.66
CA ASP A 325 -7.90 12.53 7.97
C ASP A 325 -7.99 11.25 8.81
N THR A 326 -9.00 11.17 9.69
CA THR A 326 -9.34 10.00 10.50
C THR A 326 -9.67 8.76 9.68
N TRP A 327 -10.37 8.91 8.55
CA TRP A 327 -10.71 7.79 7.66
C TRP A 327 -9.49 7.30 6.88
N VAL A 328 -8.57 8.20 6.56
CA VAL A 328 -7.29 7.85 5.93
C VAL A 328 -6.45 7.01 6.88
N ALA A 329 -6.34 7.45 8.13
CA ALA A 329 -5.59 6.75 9.17
C ALA A 329 -6.16 5.34 9.39
N GLU A 330 -7.48 5.23 9.48
CA GLU A 330 -8.18 3.96 9.67
C GLU A 330 -8.02 3.02 8.46
N ALA A 331 -8.09 3.54 7.24
CA ALA A 331 -7.83 2.76 6.03
C ALA A 331 -6.40 2.20 5.99
N ILE A 332 -5.40 3.02 6.32
CA ILE A 332 -3.99 2.59 6.40
C ILE A 332 -3.83 1.51 7.47
N ARG A 333 -4.38 1.72 8.68
CA ARG A 333 -4.32 0.76 9.78
C ARG A 333 -4.93 -0.58 9.38
N LEU A 334 -6.16 -0.58 8.86
CA LEU A 334 -6.89 -1.79 8.51
C LEU A 334 -6.24 -2.55 7.35
N LEU A 335 -5.81 -1.87 6.28
CA LEU A 335 -5.12 -2.53 5.17
C LEU A 335 -3.77 -3.11 5.60
N ARG A 336 -3.05 -2.44 6.51
CA ARG A 336 -1.79 -2.94 7.08
C ARG A 336 -2.01 -4.15 7.97
N GLN A 337 -2.94 -4.06 8.93
CA GLN A 337 -3.28 -5.16 9.84
C GLN A 337 -3.92 -6.36 9.14
N GLY A 338 -4.57 -6.15 7.99
CA GLY A 338 -5.11 -7.20 7.11
C GLY A 338 -4.10 -7.75 6.10
N ASP A 339 -2.84 -7.28 6.12
CA ASP A 339 -1.77 -7.63 5.17
C ASP A 339 -2.17 -7.46 3.68
N ALA A 340 -3.03 -6.47 3.39
CA ALA A 340 -3.54 -6.17 2.06
C ALA A 340 -2.55 -5.31 1.27
N THR A 341 -1.35 -5.85 1.01
CA THR A 341 -0.18 -5.12 0.50
C THR A 341 -0.43 -4.35 -0.80
N ASP A 342 -1.13 -4.93 -1.78
CA ASP A 342 -1.44 -4.27 -3.05
C ASP A 342 -2.38 -3.07 -2.88
N GLN A 343 -3.43 -3.23 -2.06
CA GLN A 343 -4.39 -2.17 -1.73
C GLN A 343 -3.71 -1.06 -0.93
N LEU A 344 -2.91 -1.42 0.08
CA LEU A 344 -2.16 -0.49 0.90
C LEU A 344 -1.19 0.34 0.05
N GLN A 345 -0.44 -0.30 -0.85
CA GLN A 345 0.48 0.39 -1.74
C GLN A 345 -0.24 1.43 -2.62
N ARG A 346 -1.41 1.07 -3.17
CA ARG A 346 -2.22 2.00 -3.98
C ARG A 346 -2.78 3.15 -3.15
N LEU A 347 -3.30 2.87 -1.95
CA LEU A 347 -3.80 3.88 -1.03
C LEU A 347 -2.69 4.86 -0.63
N LEU A 348 -1.54 4.35 -0.16
CA LEU A 348 -0.41 5.17 0.25
C LEU A 348 0.12 6.00 -0.91
N GLN A 349 0.17 5.45 -2.13
CA GLN A 349 0.56 6.22 -3.31
C GLN A 349 -0.43 7.35 -3.60
N HIS A 350 -1.74 7.08 -3.53
CA HIS A 350 -2.77 8.10 -3.72
C HIS A 350 -2.68 9.20 -2.65
N VAL A 351 -2.58 8.85 -1.37
CA VAL A 351 -2.46 9.82 -0.27
C VAL A 351 -1.14 10.61 -0.36
N ARG A 352 -0.04 10.00 -0.84
CA ARG A 352 1.21 10.74 -1.11
C ARG A 352 1.04 11.76 -2.24
N GLU A 353 0.30 11.42 -3.28
CA GLU A 353 0.08 12.29 -4.43
C GLU A 353 -0.88 13.45 -4.10
N GLU A 354 -1.95 13.18 -3.35
CA GLU A 354 -3.03 14.13 -3.02
C GLU A 354 -2.84 14.89 -1.70
N GLY A 355 -2.21 14.25 -0.71
CA GLY A 355 -2.33 14.60 0.71
C GLY A 355 -3.57 13.94 1.36
N PRO A 356 -3.73 14.02 2.70
CA PRO A 356 -2.82 14.63 3.68
C PRO A 356 -1.60 13.76 3.99
N LEU A 357 -0.38 14.31 3.88
CA LEU A 357 0.86 13.57 4.14
C LEU A 357 1.08 13.24 5.62
N GLN A 358 0.55 14.09 6.51
CA GLN A 358 0.73 13.96 7.95
C GLN A 358 0.22 12.62 8.49
N VAL A 359 -0.89 12.11 7.94
CA VAL A 359 -1.47 10.84 8.36
C VAL A 359 -0.55 9.65 8.08
N ILE A 360 0.22 9.69 6.97
CA ILE A 360 1.21 8.65 6.66
C ILE A 360 2.37 8.72 7.66
N ALA A 361 2.85 9.94 7.96
CA ALA A 361 3.94 10.15 8.91
C ALA A 361 3.56 9.64 10.32
N GLU A 362 2.40 10.03 10.84
CA GLU A 362 1.91 9.60 12.15
C GLU A 362 1.70 8.08 12.23
N ALA A 363 1.15 7.47 11.18
CA ALA A 363 0.99 6.03 11.11
C ALA A 363 2.34 5.30 11.14
N ALA A 364 3.36 5.83 10.44
CA ALA A 364 4.70 5.26 10.41
C ALA A 364 5.43 5.44 11.76
N GLU A 365 5.32 6.61 12.41
CA GLU A 365 5.90 6.85 13.74
C GLU A 365 5.28 5.93 14.80
N LYS A 366 3.94 5.81 14.81
CA LYS A 366 3.23 4.87 15.69
C LYS A 366 3.67 3.42 15.45
N LEU A 367 3.80 3.01 14.19
CA LEU A 367 4.29 1.68 13.83
C LEU A 367 5.70 1.45 14.40
N ILE A 368 6.61 2.41 14.26
CA ILE A 368 7.98 2.32 14.78
C ILE A 368 7.96 2.14 16.30
N GLU A 369 7.18 2.96 17.02
CA GLU A 369 7.07 2.87 18.48
C GLU A 369 6.57 1.50 18.94
N VAL A 370 5.53 0.98 18.28
CA VAL A 370 4.92 -0.31 18.60
C VAL A 370 5.88 -1.46 18.33
N ARG A 371 6.48 -1.50 17.13
CA ARG A 371 7.31 -2.64 16.70
C ARG A 371 8.65 -2.72 17.40
N LYS A 372 9.14 -1.64 18.01
CA LYS A 372 10.28 -1.70 18.95
C LYS A 372 10.09 -2.73 20.07
N LYS A 373 8.86 -2.98 20.51
CA LYS A 373 8.55 -3.93 21.59
C LYS A 373 8.38 -5.37 21.08
N SER A 374 7.69 -5.56 19.96
CA SER A 374 7.37 -6.90 19.45
C SER A 374 8.45 -7.51 18.55
N GLN A 375 9.33 -6.68 17.96
CA GLN A 375 10.36 -7.01 16.97
C GLN A 375 9.87 -7.69 15.68
N TYR A 376 8.64 -8.18 15.63
CA TYR A 376 8.04 -8.78 14.46
C TYR A 376 7.54 -7.74 13.45
N VAL A 377 7.95 -7.87 12.19
CA VAL A 377 7.66 -6.89 11.13
C VAL A 377 7.05 -7.59 9.92
N THR A 378 5.97 -7.05 9.37
CA THR A 378 5.33 -7.58 8.15
C THR A 378 5.78 -6.83 6.90
N PHE A 379 5.51 -7.38 5.72
CA PHE A 379 5.78 -6.65 4.46
C PHE A 379 4.91 -5.40 4.33
N ALA A 380 3.66 -5.44 4.84
CA ALA A 380 2.80 -4.27 4.90
C ALA A 380 3.37 -3.16 5.82
N ASP A 381 4.03 -3.54 6.93
CA ASP A 381 4.74 -2.60 7.80
C ASP A 381 5.90 -1.93 7.04
N LEU A 382 6.70 -2.70 6.29
CA LEU A 382 7.79 -2.15 5.47
C LEU A 382 7.29 -1.24 4.34
N LEU A 383 6.18 -1.57 3.68
CA LEU A 383 5.56 -0.70 2.67
C LEU A 383 5.15 0.67 3.23
N LEU A 384 4.62 0.71 4.46
CA LEU A 384 4.29 1.97 5.11
C LEU A 384 5.55 2.81 5.37
N LEU A 385 6.62 2.18 5.87
CA LEU A 385 7.91 2.87 6.11
C LEU A 385 8.54 3.37 4.80
N GLU A 386 8.52 2.57 3.73
CA GLU A 386 8.97 2.98 2.40
C GLU A 386 8.24 4.24 1.92
N LYS A 387 6.91 4.23 2.06
CA LYS A 387 6.03 5.34 1.68
C LYS A 387 6.01 6.46 2.72
N ALA A 388 6.72 6.35 3.82
CA ALA A 388 6.91 7.43 4.79
C ALA A 388 8.36 7.96 4.80
N ALA A 389 9.28 7.36 4.05
CA ALA A 389 10.71 7.60 4.15
C ALA A 389 11.10 9.09 4.10
N ASP A 390 10.54 9.88 3.18
CA ASP A 390 10.80 11.32 3.06
C ASP A 390 9.97 12.20 4.02
N LEU A 391 9.04 11.61 4.77
CA LEU A 391 8.18 12.28 5.76
C LEU A 391 8.71 12.09 7.19
N LEU A 392 9.43 10.99 7.44
CA LEU A 392 9.95 10.64 8.76
C LEU A 392 11.03 11.63 9.25
N PRO A 393 11.05 11.98 10.55
CA PRO A 393 12.18 12.68 11.15
C PRO A 393 13.46 11.86 11.10
N VAL A 394 14.62 12.50 10.90
CA VAL A 394 15.96 11.87 10.87
C VAL A 394 16.19 10.94 12.07
N ALA A 395 15.76 11.36 13.27
CA ALA A 395 15.92 10.57 14.49
C ALA A 395 15.21 9.20 14.43
N THR A 396 14.12 9.09 13.67
CA THR A 396 13.32 7.86 13.53
C THR A 396 13.82 6.95 12.41
N THR A 397 14.64 7.44 11.47
CA THR A 397 15.19 6.62 10.38
C THR A 397 16.02 5.46 10.91
N ARG A 398 16.82 5.66 11.97
CA ARG A 398 17.58 4.58 12.62
C ARG A 398 16.68 3.47 13.16
N ASP A 399 15.58 3.86 13.80
CA ASP A 399 14.63 2.90 14.34
C ASP A 399 13.90 2.15 13.21
N ALA A 400 13.56 2.83 12.12
CA ALA A 400 13.00 2.20 10.93
C ALA A 400 13.98 1.19 10.29
N LEU A 401 15.27 1.54 10.21
CA LEU A 401 16.32 0.63 9.73
C LEU A 401 16.44 -0.63 10.61
N ALA A 402 16.31 -0.50 11.94
CA ALA A 402 16.30 -1.64 12.85
C ALA A 402 15.10 -2.59 12.62
N LEU A 403 13.95 -2.05 12.19
CA LEU A 403 12.79 -2.86 11.80
C LEU A 403 13.04 -3.62 10.50
N VAL A 404 13.75 -3.03 9.53
CA VAL A 404 14.13 -3.74 8.29
C VAL A 404 15.07 -4.90 8.59
N ASP A 405 16.02 -4.72 9.51
CA ASP A 405 16.89 -5.83 9.97
C ASP A 405 16.09 -6.92 10.67
N SER A 406 15.15 -6.52 11.55
CA SER A 406 14.25 -7.47 12.21
C SER A 406 13.44 -8.30 11.19
N TYR A 407 12.94 -7.67 10.12
CA TYR A 407 12.29 -8.38 9.01
C TYR A 407 13.22 -9.38 8.31
N ALA A 408 14.49 -9.05 8.15
CA ALA A 408 15.47 -9.90 7.48
C ALA A 408 15.90 -11.11 8.32
N THR A 409 15.91 -10.97 9.64
CA THR A 409 16.43 -11.97 10.59
C THR A 409 15.35 -12.77 11.32
N GLN A 410 14.10 -12.32 11.33
CA GLN A 410 13.00 -13.01 12.03
C GLN A 410 12.70 -14.40 11.46
N GLU A 411 12.07 -15.25 12.29
CA GLU A 411 11.68 -16.59 11.90
C GLU A 411 10.68 -16.61 10.75
N ARG A 412 10.80 -17.62 9.88
CA ARG A 412 10.06 -17.72 8.63
C ARG A 412 8.74 -18.47 8.83
N ASP A 413 7.81 -17.79 9.48
CA ASP A 413 6.50 -18.29 9.91
C ASP A 413 5.39 -18.27 8.83
N GLY A 414 5.71 -17.88 7.59
CA GLY A 414 4.77 -17.81 6.46
C GLY A 414 4.14 -16.43 6.19
N ARG A 415 4.15 -15.52 7.18
CA ARG A 415 3.66 -14.14 7.05
C ARG A 415 4.72 -13.17 6.54
N VAL A 416 6.00 -13.49 6.73
CA VAL A 416 7.08 -12.77 6.06
C VAL A 416 6.94 -13.02 4.56
N LYS A 417 6.73 -11.98 3.74
CA LYS A 417 6.56 -12.17 2.29
C LYS A 417 7.87 -12.74 1.72
N GLY A 418 7.80 -13.96 1.20
CA GLY A 418 8.98 -14.69 0.76
C GLY A 418 9.67 -15.54 1.84
N SER A 419 9.08 -15.68 3.04
CA SER A 419 9.47 -16.66 4.08
C SER A 419 9.67 -18.07 3.52
N HIS A 420 8.72 -18.53 2.71
CA HIS A 420 8.79 -19.82 2.02
C HIS A 420 9.54 -19.77 0.68
N SER A 421 9.99 -18.59 0.26
CA SER A 421 10.86 -18.41 -0.90
C SER A 421 12.33 -18.58 -0.50
N ALA A 422 13.22 -18.50 -1.49
CA ALA A 422 14.65 -18.57 -1.24
C ALA A 422 15.15 -17.38 -0.38
N PRO A 423 16.15 -17.58 0.51
CA PRO A 423 16.69 -16.56 1.41
C PRO A 423 17.03 -15.21 0.74
N TRP A 424 17.51 -15.26 -0.50
CA TRP A 424 17.91 -14.07 -1.26
C TRP A 424 16.76 -13.07 -1.45
N LYS A 425 15.50 -13.53 -1.52
CA LYS A 425 14.34 -12.64 -1.76
C LYS A 425 14.06 -11.72 -0.58
N ILE A 426 14.26 -12.21 0.64
CA ILE A 426 14.11 -11.42 1.87
C ILE A 426 15.23 -10.37 1.93
N VAL A 427 16.46 -10.77 1.63
CA VAL A 427 17.61 -9.86 1.58
C VAL A 427 17.42 -8.80 0.50
N GLU A 428 17.08 -9.18 -0.73
CA GLU A 428 16.79 -8.25 -1.82
C GLU A 428 15.70 -7.25 -1.43
N THR A 429 14.61 -7.74 -0.84
CA THR A 429 13.51 -6.90 -0.37
C THR A 429 13.98 -5.91 0.69
N SER A 430 14.74 -6.38 1.68
CA SER A 430 15.28 -5.55 2.77
C SER A 430 16.23 -4.47 2.23
N LEU A 431 17.09 -4.81 1.27
CA LEU A 431 17.98 -3.85 0.61
C LEU A 431 17.20 -2.74 -0.13
N ARG A 432 16.10 -3.07 -0.82
CA ARG A 432 15.25 -2.07 -1.48
C ARG A 432 14.58 -1.11 -0.49
N PHE A 433 14.19 -1.62 0.68
CA PHE A 433 13.61 -0.79 1.75
C PHE A 433 14.67 0.11 2.41
N ILE A 434 15.86 -0.42 2.66
CA ILE A 434 17.02 0.34 3.13
C ILE A 434 17.35 1.48 2.15
N ASP A 435 17.42 1.18 0.85
CA ASP A 435 17.62 2.16 -0.23
C ASP A 435 16.62 3.31 -0.17
N SER A 436 15.34 2.98 0.01
CA SER A 436 14.27 3.99 0.09
C SER A 436 14.39 4.88 1.33
N LEU A 437 14.83 4.34 2.47
CA LEU A 437 15.02 5.10 3.72
C LEU A 437 16.24 6.04 3.66
N ILE A 438 17.34 5.59 3.05
CA ILE A 438 18.61 6.35 3.02
C ILE A 438 18.62 7.42 1.94
N ARG A 439 18.04 7.15 0.76
CA ARG A 439 17.94 8.14 -0.33
C ARG A 439 17.38 9.49 0.15
N GLU A 440 16.55 9.44 1.19
CA GLU A 440 15.83 10.57 1.75
C GLU A 440 16.45 11.14 3.04
N ASP A 441 17.51 10.54 3.56
CA ASP A 441 18.16 10.93 4.81
C ASP A 441 19.68 11.09 4.66
N GLN A 442 20.11 12.33 4.39
CA GLN A 442 21.53 12.68 4.27
C GLN A 442 22.27 12.76 5.61
N ASP A 443 21.54 12.82 6.74
CA ASP A 443 22.12 12.88 8.08
C ASP A 443 22.31 11.47 8.68
N ALA A 444 21.79 10.43 8.02
CA ALA A 444 22.01 9.05 8.42
C ALA A 444 23.51 8.72 8.35
N SER A 445 24.09 8.28 9.47
CA SER A 445 25.51 7.89 9.53
C SER A 445 25.81 6.82 8.48
N PRO A 446 26.60 7.13 7.43
CA PRO A 446 26.86 6.18 6.35
C PRO A 446 27.50 4.89 6.87
N SER A 447 28.32 4.97 7.91
CA SER A 447 28.97 3.82 8.57
C SER A 447 27.99 2.87 9.27
N GLU A 448 26.92 3.38 9.90
CA GLU A 448 25.90 2.53 10.56
C GLU A 448 25.14 1.71 9.52
N VAL A 449 24.68 2.39 8.46
CA VAL A 449 24.03 1.79 7.29
C VAL A 449 24.91 0.73 6.65
N ILE A 450 26.19 1.08 6.41
CA ILE A 450 27.19 0.21 5.82
C ILE A 450 27.33 -1.08 6.61
N SER A 451 27.51 -0.96 7.92
CA SER A 451 27.69 -2.11 8.81
C SER A 451 26.48 -3.04 8.81
N GLN A 452 25.27 -2.46 8.80
CA GLN A 452 24.02 -3.21 8.78
C GLN A 452 23.88 -4.03 7.49
N ILE A 453 24.16 -3.44 6.33
CA ILE A 453 24.05 -4.14 5.05
C ILE A 453 25.13 -5.22 4.93
N LEU A 454 26.36 -4.96 5.38
CA LEU A 454 27.43 -5.96 5.40
C LEU A 454 27.00 -7.20 6.22
N ASN A 455 26.36 -7.01 7.38
CA ASN A 455 25.83 -8.10 8.19
C ASN A 455 24.72 -8.87 7.46
N LEU A 456 23.78 -8.16 6.85
CA LEU A 456 22.64 -8.73 6.15
C LEU A 456 23.07 -9.57 4.93
N CYS A 457 24.00 -9.04 4.13
CA CYS A 457 24.53 -9.71 2.95
C CYS A 457 25.56 -10.79 3.27
N GLY A 458 26.35 -10.65 4.33
CA GLY A 458 27.35 -11.64 4.75
C GLY A 458 26.76 -13.01 5.09
N SER A 459 25.45 -13.08 5.34
CA SER A 459 24.73 -14.32 5.61
C SER A 459 24.39 -15.18 4.37
N LEU A 460 24.53 -14.62 3.16
CA LEU A 460 24.21 -15.33 1.92
C LEU A 460 25.44 -16.05 1.34
N ALA A 461 25.47 -17.38 1.48
CA ALA A 461 26.45 -18.22 0.81
C ALA A 461 26.09 -18.38 -0.69
N GLY A 462 26.74 -17.62 -1.56
CA GLY A 462 26.53 -17.64 -3.02
C GLY A 462 25.77 -16.42 -3.50
N GLY A 463 26.39 -15.65 -4.41
CA GLY A 463 25.83 -14.42 -4.94
C GLY A 463 24.62 -14.67 -5.84
N ASP A 464 23.51 -14.00 -5.56
CA ASP A 464 22.33 -13.93 -6.42
C ASP A 464 22.33 -12.58 -7.16
N GLN A 465 22.08 -12.59 -8.47
CA GLN A 465 22.10 -11.39 -9.31
C GLN A 465 21.07 -10.34 -8.88
N PHE A 466 19.92 -10.74 -8.32
CA PHE A 466 18.90 -9.79 -7.84
C PHE A 466 19.36 -9.08 -6.58
N VAL A 467 19.99 -9.80 -5.66
CA VAL A 467 20.62 -9.22 -4.47
C VAL A 467 21.75 -8.27 -4.87
N TYR A 468 22.60 -8.69 -5.81
CA TYR A 468 23.69 -7.85 -6.30
C TYR A 468 23.18 -6.56 -6.95
N LYS A 469 22.14 -6.64 -7.77
CA LYS A 469 21.50 -5.47 -8.39
C LYS A 469 20.92 -4.51 -7.33
N ALA A 470 20.23 -5.03 -6.32
CA ALA A 470 19.71 -4.22 -5.21
C ALA A 470 20.84 -3.53 -4.44
N LEU A 471 21.92 -4.26 -4.16
CA LEU A 471 23.13 -3.75 -3.54
C LEU A 471 23.80 -2.64 -4.40
N ALA A 472 23.94 -2.86 -5.70
CA ALA A 472 24.55 -1.89 -6.62
C ALA A 472 23.73 -0.60 -6.76
N ASN A 473 22.39 -0.70 -6.72
CA ASN A 473 21.50 0.48 -6.66
C ASN A 473 21.75 1.27 -5.37
N LEU A 474 21.67 0.59 -4.22
CA LEU A 474 21.86 1.18 -2.90
C LEU A 474 23.21 1.90 -2.76
N MET A 475 24.27 1.32 -3.32
CA MET A 475 25.60 1.96 -3.30
C MET A 475 25.62 3.30 -4.03
N SER A 476 24.79 3.49 -5.04
CA SER A 476 24.71 4.75 -5.79
C SER A 476 24.07 5.88 -4.98
N ASP A 477 23.29 5.53 -3.95
CA ASP A 477 22.54 6.48 -3.12
C ASP A 477 23.25 6.82 -1.80
N ILE A 478 24.29 6.07 -1.41
CA ILE A 478 25.11 6.33 -0.22
C ILE A 478 26.11 7.47 -0.48
N GLU A 479 26.22 8.42 0.45
CA GLU A 479 27.25 9.46 0.40
C GLU A 479 28.62 8.95 0.88
N TRP A 480 29.47 8.54 -0.08
CA TRP A 480 30.79 7.96 0.21
C TRP A 480 31.90 8.95 0.62
N GLN A 481 31.62 10.27 0.64
CA GLN A 481 32.66 11.29 0.91
C GLN A 481 33.16 11.25 2.36
N GLY A 482 32.38 10.72 3.31
CA GLY A 482 32.74 10.59 4.73
C GLY A 482 33.11 9.18 5.21
N VAL A 483 33.08 8.18 4.34
CA VAL A 483 33.28 6.76 4.69
C VAL A 483 34.77 6.39 4.65
N SER A 484 35.24 5.61 5.63
CA SER A 484 36.65 5.21 5.71
C SER A 484 37.06 4.25 4.57
N ASP A 485 38.32 4.31 4.14
CA ASP A 485 38.82 3.42 3.09
C ASP A 485 38.80 1.93 3.51
N SER A 486 38.86 1.65 4.81
CA SER A 486 38.69 0.30 5.36
C SER A 486 37.28 -0.24 5.11
N GLU A 487 36.24 0.55 5.35
CA GLU A 487 34.85 0.17 5.09
C GLU A 487 34.60 0.02 3.58
N LYS A 488 35.11 0.95 2.75
CA LYS A 488 35.05 0.83 1.29
C LYS A 488 35.67 -0.46 0.78
N SER A 489 36.79 -0.87 1.37
CA SER A 489 37.49 -2.12 1.02
C SER A 489 36.67 -3.36 1.39
N GLN A 490 36.06 -3.39 2.59
CA GLN A 490 35.18 -4.50 3.02
C GLN A 490 33.95 -4.64 2.10
N TRP A 491 33.36 -3.52 1.70
CA TRP A 491 32.27 -3.50 0.75
C TRP A 491 32.66 -4.01 -0.64
N LEU A 492 33.81 -3.57 -1.13
CA LEU A 492 34.33 -4.03 -2.40
C LEU A 492 34.67 -5.53 -2.35
N GLU A 493 35.18 -6.03 -1.23
CA GLU A 493 35.41 -7.46 -0.99
C GLU A 493 34.11 -8.25 -1.01
N LEU A 494 33.07 -7.77 -0.31
CA LEU A 494 31.74 -8.39 -0.32
C LEU A 494 31.19 -8.44 -1.76
N ALA A 495 31.16 -7.32 -2.47
CA ALA A 495 30.68 -7.26 -3.85
C ALA A 495 31.50 -8.18 -4.77
N ASN A 496 32.82 -8.22 -4.60
CA ASN A 496 33.68 -9.11 -5.38
C ASN A 496 33.60 -10.58 -4.93
N SER A 497 32.99 -10.93 -3.81
CA SER A 497 32.79 -12.32 -3.40
C SER A 497 31.53 -12.94 -4.02
N MET A 498 30.56 -12.13 -4.42
CA MET A 498 29.29 -12.53 -5.03
C MET A 498 29.41 -12.82 -6.55
N GLN A 499 30.45 -13.55 -6.99
CA GLN A 499 30.85 -13.57 -8.42
C GLN A 499 30.00 -14.42 -9.38
N SER A 500 29.12 -15.30 -8.91
CA SER A 500 28.33 -16.17 -9.80
C SER A 500 27.24 -15.40 -10.55
N ASP A 501 27.27 -15.43 -11.88
CA ASP A 501 26.22 -14.92 -12.80
C ASP A 501 25.84 -13.43 -12.69
N VAL A 502 26.74 -12.57 -12.19
CA VAL A 502 26.49 -11.13 -12.05
C VAL A 502 26.69 -10.36 -13.35
N LEU A 503 25.77 -9.45 -13.69
CA LEU A 503 25.87 -8.59 -14.89
C LEU A 503 27.00 -7.57 -14.77
N ALA A 504 27.76 -7.37 -15.84
CA ALA A 504 28.93 -6.49 -15.85
C ALA A 504 28.58 -5.04 -15.49
N ILE A 505 27.43 -4.53 -15.96
CA ILE A 505 26.98 -3.16 -15.66
C ILE A 505 26.74 -2.91 -14.17
N ASP A 506 26.18 -3.88 -13.45
CA ASP A 506 25.96 -3.72 -12.00
C ASP A 506 27.30 -3.68 -11.26
N ARG A 507 28.29 -4.46 -11.72
CA ARG A 507 29.66 -4.37 -11.19
C ARG A 507 30.25 -2.99 -11.46
N VAL A 508 30.16 -2.48 -12.70
CA VAL A 508 30.65 -1.14 -13.05
C VAL A 508 30.02 -0.07 -12.16
N ARG A 509 28.72 -0.17 -11.88
CA ARG A 509 28.01 0.75 -10.98
C ARG A 509 28.60 0.76 -9.57
N VAL A 510 28.95 -0.40 -9.01
CA VAL A 510 29.60 -0.52 -7.69
C VAL A 510 30.93 0.25 -7.66
N TYR A 511 31.79 0.04 -8.67
CA TYR A 511 33.08 0.76 -8.75
C TYR A 511 32.89 2.27 -8.95
N ALA A 512 31.92 2.66 -9.80
CA ALA A 512 31.60 4.06 -10.05
C ALA A 512 31.11 4.78 -8.78
N ALA A 513 30.24 4.14 -7.99
CA ALA A 513 29.74 4.68 -6.73
C ALA A 513 30.86 4.93 -5.71
N LEU A 514 31.83 4.02 -5.62
CA LEU A 514 33.00 4.15 -4.74
C LEU A 514 34.06 5.13 -5.27
N LYS A 515 33.89 5.65 -6.50
CA LYS A 515 34.89 6.47 -7.22
C LYS A 515 36.24 5.75 -7.36
N ILE A 516 36.20 4.43 -7.55
CA ILE A 516 37.37 3.57 -7.81
C ILE A 516 37.44 3.27 -9.30
N GLU A 517 38.65 3.19 -9.86
CA GLU A 517 38.85 2.82 -11.26
C GLU A 517 38.28 1.42 -11.53
N VAL A 518 37.46 1.31 -12.57
CA VAL A 518 36.82 0.05 -12.97
C VAL A 518 37.90 -0.86 -13.59
N PRO A 519 38.12 -2.08 -13.09
CA PRO A 519 39.05 -3.03 -13.69
C PRO A 519 38.72 -3.31 -15.17
N GLU A 520 39.74 -3.35 -16.04
CA GLU A 520 39.56 -3.59 -17.48
C GLU A 520 38.89 -4.94 -17.78
N GLU A 521 39.05 -5.94 -16.92
CA GLU A 521 38.35 -7.23 -17.02
C GLU A 521 36.82 -7.06 -16.92
N ILE A 522 36.34 -6.16 -16.06
CA ILE A 522 34.90 -5.89 -15.89
C ILE A 522 34.42 -5.03 -17.06
N ARG A 523 35.21 -4.04 -17.46
CA ARG A 523 34.88 -3.14 -18.56
C ARG A 523 34.77 -3.88 -19.90
N SER A 524 35.70 -4.79 -20.18
CA SER A 524 35.70 -5.62 -21.40
C SER A 524 34.53 -6.61 -21.46
N ASN A 525 33.92 -6.95 -20.31
CA ASN A 525 32.72 -7.79 -20.24
C ASN A 525 31.40 -7.04 -20.53
N LEU A 526 31.42 -5.71 -20.66
CA LEU A 526 30.25 -4.94 -21.11
C LEU A 526 29.98 -5.21 -22.60
N GLN A 527 29.01 -6.08 -22.88
CA GLN A 527 28.63 -6.47 -24.25
C GLN A 527 27.17 -6.13 -24.58
N GLY A 528 26.84 -6.02 -25.87
CA GLY A 528 25.47 -5.79 -26.34
C GLY A 528 24.78 -4.60 -25.67
N LEU A 529 23.52 -4.78 -25.27
CA LEU A 529 22.70 -3.73 -24.66
C LEU A 529 23.23 -3.25 -23.29
N GLN A 530 24.03 -4.04 -22.57
CA GLN A 530 24.62 -3.59 -21.29
C GLN A 530 25.59 -2.43 -21.51
N PHE A 531 26.37 -2.49 -22.59
CA PHE A 531 27.31 -1.45 -22.96
C PHE A 531 26.59 -0.12 -23.24
N VAL A 532 25.48 -0.19 -23.98
CA VAL A 532 24.65 0.97 -24.32
C VAL A 532 24.02 1.58 -23.05
N ALA A 533 23.50 0.73 -22.16
CA ALA A 533 22.95 1.19 -20.89
C ALA A 533 24.02 1.85 -19.99
N ALA A 534 25.23 1.30 -19.95
CA ALA A 534 26.35 1.87 -19.21
C ALA A 534 26.79 3.23 -19.79
N LEU A 535 26.79 3.38 -21.12
CA LEU A 535 27.06 4.65 -21.79
C LEU A 535 26.03 5.71 -21.41
N ILE A 536 24.74 5.39 -21.52
CA ILE A 536 23.63 6.30 -21.20
C ILE A 536 23.63 6.72 -19.72
N ALA A 537 24.06 5.81 -18.84
CA ALA A 537 24.17 6.06 -17.40
C ALA A 537 25.42 6.87 -17.01
N GLY A 538 26.30 7.22 -17.96
CA GLY A 538 27.53 7.99 -17.68
C GLY A 538 28.68 7.16 -17.09
N PHE A 539 28.52 5.84 -16.95
CA PHE A 539 29.55 4.97 -16.36
C PHE A 539 30.79 4.79 -17.24
N LEU A 540 30.72 5.18 -18.51
CA LEU A 540 31.85 5.16 -19.45
C LEU A 540 32.57 6.52 -19.56
N GLY A 541 32.21 7.49 -18.72
CA GLY A 541 32.80 8.83 -18.68
C GLY A 541 31.85 9.91 -19.22
N GLU A 542 32.00 11.14 -18.70
CA GLU A 542 31.24 12.31 -19.13
C GLU A 542 32.20 13.45 -19.55
N PRO A 543 32.21 13.88 -20.84
CA PRO A 543 31.46 13.32 -21.96
C PRO A 543 32.03 11.98 -22.45
N PRO A 544 31.20 11.07 -23.00
CA PRO A 544 31.68 9.80 -23.53
C PRO A 544 32.50 9.97 -24.82
N SER A 545 33.33 8.98 -25.13
CA SER A 545 34.13 9.01 -26.36
C SER A 545 33.26 8.83 -27.61
N ALA A 546 33.64 9.48 -28.72
CA ALA A 546 32.94 9.32 -30.00
C ALA A 546 32.93 7.86 -30.50
N GLN A 547 33.95 7.08 -30.13
CA GLN A 547 34.03 5.65 -30.45
C GLN A 547 32.99 4.83 -29.69
N ASP A 548 32.74 5.14 -28.42
CA ASP A 548 31.73 4.43 -27.62
C ASP A 548 30.31 4.75 -28.08
N VAL A 549 30.07 6.00 -28.50
CA VAL A 549 28.79 6.40 -29.13
C VAL A 549 28.59 5.64 -30.44
N ALA A 550 29.58 5.64 -31.34
CA ALA A 550 29.50 4.92 -32.62
C ALA A 550 29.30 3.40 -32.43
N LYS A 551 29.99 2.79 -31.46
CA LYS A 551 29.79 1.37 -31.09
C LYS A 551 28.37 1.11 -30.59
N SER A 552 27.80 2.02 -29.79
CA SER A 552 26.44 1.90 -29.27
C SER A 552 25.38 2.02 -30.36
N VAL A 553 25.58 2.92 -31.32
CA VAL A 553 24.74 3.05 -32.52
C VAL A 553 24.69 1.71 -33.27
N LEU A 554 25.85 1.13 -33.58
CA LEU A 554 25.93 -0.17 -34.28
C LEU A 554 25.23 -1.31 -33.52
N ILE A 555 25.39 -1.38 -32.20
CA ILE A 555 24.71 -2.39 -31.37
C ILE A 555 23.20 -2.24 -31.47
N ILE A 556 22.68 -1.02 -31.33
CA ILE A 556 21.24 -0.76 -31.38
C ILE A 556 20.68 -1.04 -32.76
N GLU A 557 21.34 -0.62 -33.84
CA GLU A 557 20.91 -0.93 -35.22
C GLU A 557 20.76 -2.43 -35.44
N GLN A 558 21.75 -3.22 -35.02
CA GLN A 558 21.71 -4.69 -35.13
C GLN A 558 20.55 -5.29 -34.32
N MET A 559 20.31 -4.79 -33.11
CA MET A 559 19.23 -5.27 -32.26
C MET A 559 17.84 -4.91 -32.80
N LEU A 560 17.65 -3.70 -33.33
CA LEU A 560 16.38 -3.29 -33.94
C LEU A 560 16.08 -4.10 -35.22
N GLU A 561 17.11 -4.41 -36.01
CA GLU A 561 16.94 -5.29 -37.17
C GLU A 561 16.63 -6.74 -36.75
N GLN A 562 17.28 -7.24 -35.69
CA GLN A 562 16.96 -8.56 -35.14
C GLN A 562 15.51 -8.64 -34.65
N VAL A 563 15.02 -7.63 -33.93
CA VAL A 563 13.61 -7.51 -33.53
C VAL A 563 12.69 -7.59 -34.74
N ARG A 564 13.01 -6.87 -35.82
CA ARG A 564 12.19 -6.85 -37.03
C ARG A 564 12.08 -8.25 -37.64
N VAL A 565 13.21 -8.95 -37.77
CA VAL A 565 13.27 -10.32 -38.28
C VAL A 565 12.56 -11.32 -37.36
N GLU A 566 12.64 -11.13 -36.04
CA GLU A 566 11.92 -11.96 -35.06
C GLU A 566 10.41 -11.77 -35.16
N ALA A 567 9.96 -10.51 -35.27
CA ALA A 567 8.55 -10.18 -35.46
C ALA A 567 7.98 -10.75 -36.77
N GLU A 568 8.74 -10.72 -37.87
CA GLU A 568 8.38 -11.38 -39.15
C GLU A 568 8.19 -12.89 -38.99
N ARG A 569 8.91 -13.52 -38.06
CA ARG A 569 8.78 -14.95 -37.73
C ARG A 569 7.70 -15.24 -36.67
N GLY A 570 7.02 -14.21 -36.16
CA GLY A 570 6.05 -14.34 -35.08
C GLY A 570 6.67 -14.65 -33.72
N HIS A 571 7.97 -14.38 -33.55
CA HIS A 571 8.66 -14.51 -32.26
C HIS A 571 8.70 -13.17 -31.55
N PHE A 572 8.49 -13.21 -30.22
CA PHE A 572 8.62 -12.07 -29.34
C PHE A 572 9.68 -12.40 -28.29
N THR A 573 10.75 -11.60 -28.25
CA THR A 573 11.83 -11.76 -27.29
C THR A 573 11.70 -10.73 -26.18
N GLY A 574 11.58 -11.18 -24.94
CA GLY A 574 11.73 -10.31 -23.78
C GLY A 574 13.20 -9.97 -23.59
N TYR A 575 13.54 -8.68 -23.66
CA TYR A 575 14.92 -8.22 -23.42
C TYR A 575 15.09 -7.77 -21.97
N GLY A 576 16.23 -8.10 -21.36
CA GLY A 576 16.59 -7.58 -20.02
C GLY A 576 16.76 -6.05 -19.97
N TRP A 577 17.14 -5.45 -21.11
CA TRP A 577 17.05 -4.02 -21.38
C TRP A 577 16.32 -3.81 -22.70
N SER A 578 15.34 -2.91 -22.72
CA SER A 578 14.59 -2.61 -23.95
C SER A 578 15.49 -1.93 -24.99
N PRO A 579 15.74 -2.54 -26.17
CA PRO A 579 16.48 -1.88 -27.25
C PRO A 579 15.76 -0.63 -27.75
N PHE A 580 14.43 -0.57 -27.60
CA PHE A 580 13.59 0.57 -27.97
C PHE A 580 13.82 1.77 -27.06
N THR A 581 13.77 1.56 -25.75
CA THR A 581 14.03 2.61 -24.76
C THR A 581 15.47 3.12 -24.89
N LEU A 582 16.45 2.21 -25.02
CA LEU A 582 17.85 2.59 -25.19
C LEU A 582 18.09 3.37 -26.49
N CYS A 583 17.44 2.99 -27.60
CA CYS A 583 17.49 3.74 -28.85
C CYS A 583 16.96 5.17 -28.68
N GLY A 584 15.76 5.32 -28.10
CA GLY A 584 15.15 6.63 -27.85
C GLY A 584 16.02 7.51 -26.95
N LEU A 585 16.61 6.94 -25.88
CA LEU A 585 17.52 7.65 -24.99
C LEU A 585 18.86 8.03 -25.65
N LEU A 586 19.42 7.19 -26.52
CA LEU A 586 20.63 7.55 -27.30
C LEU A 586 20.36 8.75 -28.21
N ILE A 587 19.25 8.72 -28.94
CA ILE A 587 18.82 9.83 -29.79
C ILE A 587 18.62 11.08 -28.93
N ALA A 588 17.95 10.93 -27.78
CA ALA A 588 17.65 12.03 -26.87
C ALA A 588 18.90 12.66 -26.23
N LYS A 589 19.86 11.85 -25.77
CA LYS A 589 21.05 12.36 -25.08
C LYS A 589 22.17 12.80 -26.04
N PHE A 590 22.41 12.05 -27.11
CA PHE A 590 23.61 12.22 -27.94
C PHE A 590 23.33 12.71 -29.36
N SER A 591 22.07 12.96 -29.74
CA SER A 591 21.70 13.45 -31.09
C SER A 591 22.19 12.56 -32.24
N THR A 592 22.23 11.24 -32.03
CA THR A 592 22.68 10.26 -33.05
C THR A 592 21.73 10.23 -34.24
N VAL A 593 22.13 10.82 -35.37
CA VAL A 593 21.33 10.95 -36.59
C VAL A 593 21.19 9.60 -37.32
N GLU A 594 22.20 8.76 -37.19
CA GLU A 594 22.38 7.49 -37.89
C GLU A 594 21.29 6.47 -37.55
N LEU A 595 20.67 6.55 -36.37
CA LEU A 595 19.63 5.63 -35.92
C LEU A 595 18.26 5.88 -36.59
N TRP A 596 18.00 7.07 -37.12
CA TRP A 596 16.67 7.45 -37.61
C TRP A 596 16.11 6.57 -38.74
N PRO A 597 16.90 6.13 -39.75
CA PRO A 597 16.41 5.19 -40.75
C PRO A 597 15.94 3.85 -40.17
N ALA A 598 16.68 3.30 -39.19
CA ALA A 598 16.30 2.06 -38.50
C ALA A 598 15.03 2.25 -37.66
N VAL A 599 14.91 3.40 -36.97
CA VAL A 599 13.71 3.78 -36.22
C VAL A 599 12.50 3.89 -37.15
N HIS A 600 12.62 4.59 -38.27
CA HIS A 600 11.54 4.75 -39.25
C HIS A 600 11.05 3.40 -39.78
N ALA A 601 11.97 2.54 -40.21
CA ALA A 601 11.65 1.20 -40.70
C ALA A 601 10.91 0.35 -39.65
N LEU A 602 11.30 0.48 -38.38
CA LEU A 602 10.68 -0.25 -37.28
C LEU A 602 9.28 0.27 -36.93
N LEU A 603 9.10 1.60 -36.88
CA LEU A 603 7.79 2.22 -36.61
C LEU A 603 6.79 1.89 -37.73
N ALA A 604 7.25 1.86 -38.98
CA ALA A 604 6.46 1.47 -40.14
C ALA A 604 6.11 -0.04 -40.16
N HIS A 605 6.85 -0.87 -39.42
CA HIS A 605 6.68 -2.32 -39.48
C HIS A 605 5.38 -2.78 -38.81
N PRO A 606 4.47 -3.47 -39.52
CA PRO A 606 3.16 -3.80 -38.98
C PRO A 606 3.20 -4.91 -37.93
N LEU A 607 4.23 -5.76 -37.88
CA LEU A 607 4.29 -6.91 -36.95
C LEU A 607 5.05 -6.61 -35.65
N VAL A 608 5.71 -5.45 -35.55
CA VAL A 608 6.36 -5.04 -34.30
C VAL A 608 5.29 -4.51 -33.35
N SER A 609 5.32 -4.97 -32.08
CA SER A 609 4.36 -4.59 -31.04
C SER A 609 4.26 -3.08 -30.88
N SER A 610 3.04 -2.61 -30.63
CA SER A 610 2.79 -1.20 -30.31
C SER A 610 3.39 -0.78 -28.98
N GLU A 611 3.50 -1.69 -28.00
CA GLU A 611 4.14 -1.40 -26.72
C GLU A 611 5.61 -0.99 -26.93
N SER A 612 6.36 -1.80 -27.69
CA SER A 612 7.74 -1.52 -28.07
C SER A 612 7.91 -0.19 -28.81
N LYS A 613 6.98 0.13 -29.72
CA LYS A 613 7.00 1.42 -30.44
C LYS A 613 6.70 2.58 -29.49
N VAL A 614 5.76 2.43 -28.56
CA VAL A 614 5.47 3.45 -27.54
C VAL A 614 6.70 3.73 -26.68
N GLU A 615 7.40 2.69 -26.22
CA GLU A 615 8.64 2.84 -25.43
C GLU A 615 9.69 3.68 -26.17
N LEU A 616 9.91 3.38 -27.46
CA LEU A 616 10.84 4.12 -28.31
C LEU A 616 10.44 5.59 -28.42
N LEU A 617 9.19 5.83 -28.78
CA LEU A 617 8.66 7.18 -29.03
C LEU A 617 8.71 8.01 -27.74
N GLN A 618 8.25 7.48 -26.61
CA GLN A 618 8.31 8.17 -25.32
C GLN A 618 9.74 8.47 -24.89
N ALA A 619 10.67 7.52 -25.00
CA ALA A 619 12.08 7.72 -24.66
C ALA A 619 12.74 8.79 -25.56
N SER A 620 12.36 8.85 -26.84
CA SER A 620 12.87 9.88 -27.78
C SER A 620 12.39 11.30 -27.44
N LEU A 621 11.31 11.42 -26.65
CA LEU A 621 10.73 12.68 -26.20
C LEU A 621 11.30 13.15 -24.84
N ASP A 622 12.21 12.39 -24.22
CA ASP A 622 12.83 12.72 -22.92
C ASP A 622 13.87 13.86 -23.02
N ARG A 623 13.80 14.69 -24.06
CA ARG A 623 14.69 15.84 -24.28
C ARG A 623 14.10 17.12 -23.70
N LEU A 624 14.94 17.92 -23.05
CA LEU A 624 14.60 19.27 -22.58
C LEU A 624 14.56 20.30 -23.73
N THR A 625 15.40 20.11 -24.75
CA THR A 625 15.49 20.99 -25.93
C THR A 625 14.75 20.42 -27.15
N PRO A 626 14.16 21.26 -28.02
CA PRO A 626 13.52 20.79 -29.25
C PRO A 626 14.57 20.13 -30.14
N ALA A 627 14.36 18.86 -30.49
CA ALA A 627 15.19 18.20 -31.49
C ALA A 627 14.65 18.52 -32.87
N VAL A 628 15.50 19.10 -33.71
CA VAL A 628 15.20 19.29 -35.13
C VAL A 628 15.58 17.99 -35.85
N LEU A 629 14.61 17.35 -36.51
CA LEU A 629 14.94 16.25 -37.41
C LEU A 629 15.82 16.78 -38.54
N PRO A 630 16.87 16.04 -38.94
CA PRO A 630 17.57 16.31 -40.19
C PRO A 630 16.57 16.38 -41.35
N PRO A 631 16.75 17.29 -42.33
CA PRO A 631 15.81 17.46 -43.44
C PRO A 631 15.49 16.15 -44.16
N GLU A 632 16.47 15.28 -44.34
CA GLU A 632 16.33 13.99 -45.02
C GLU A 632 15.40 13.03 -44.24
N ILE A 633 15.44 13.09 -42.91
CA ILE A 633 14.58 12.28 -42.04
C ILE A 633 13.19 12.91 -41.95
N HIS A 634 13.10 14.23 -41.97
CA HIS A 634 11.82 14.94 -41.99
C HIS A 634 11.02 14.59 -43.25
N GLU A 635 11.66 14.63 -44.43
CA GLU A 635 11.08 14.19 -45.70
C GLU A 635 10.64 12.72 -45.66
N LEU A 636 11.46 11.84 -45.08
CA LEU A 636 11.14 10.41 -44.94
C LEU A 636 9.84 10.15 -44.16
N PHE A 637 9.62 10.86 -43.05
CA PHE A 637 8.38 10.75 -42.26
C PHE A 637 7.18 11.44 -42.93
N GLN A 638 7.40 12.41 -43.83
CA GLN A 638 6.32 12.99 -44.64
C GLN A 638 5.88 12.07 -45.77
N GLU A 639 6.82 11.42 -46.46
CA GLU A 639 6.52 10.48 -47.54
C GLU A 639 5.89 9.18 -47.04
N SER A 640 6.35 8.69 -45.88
CA SER A 640 5.87 7.46 -45.25
C SER A 640 5.59 7.72 -43.77
N PRO A 641 4.37 8.20 -43.43
CA PRO A 641 4.00 8.48 -42.05
C PRO A 641 3.88 7.20 -41.23
N ILE A 642 4.02 7.35 -39.90
CA ILE A 642 3.82 6.25 -38.97
C ILE A 642 2.39 5.73 -39.14
N PRO A 643 2.18 4.44 -39.43
CA PRO A 643 0.85 3.90 -39.68
C PRO A 643 0.00 3.99 -38.41
N GLU A 644 -1.23 4.47 -38.56
CA GLU A 644 -2.22 4.42 -37.50
C GLU A 644 -2.67 2.98 -37.26
N GLU A 645 -2.53 2.49 -36.04
CA GLU A 645 -3.15 1.23 -35.66
C GLU A 645 -4.66 1.41 -35.46
N THR A 646 -5.43 0.63 -36.20
CA THR A 646 -6.90 0.69 -36.22
C THR A 646 -7.55 -0.38 -35.37
N LEU A 647 -6.79 -1.40 -34.92
CA LEU A 647 -7.29 -2.54 -34.16
C LEU A 647 -6.26 -3.01 -33.12
N ASP A 648 -6.72 -3.31 -31.91
CA ASP A 648 -5.92 -3.96 -30.88
C ASP A 648 -5.63 -5.40 -31.31
N ARG A 649 -4.40 -5.67 -31.77
CA ARG A 649 -4.02 -6.98 -32.33
C ARG A 649 -3.83 -8.03 -31.25
N ASN A 650 -3.32 -7.63 -30.08
CA ASN A 650 -3.20 -8.50 -28.92
C ASN A 650 -3.57 -7.76 -27.62
N PRO A 651 -4.78 -7.94 -27.07
CA PRO A 651 -5.21 -7.25 -25.86
C PRO A 651 -4.41 -7.65 -24.60
N PHE A 652 -3.59 -8.69 -24.66
CA PHE A 652 -2.76 -9.13 -23.53
C PHE A 652 -1.34 -8.56 -23.54
N LEU A 653 -0.81 -8.15 -24.70
CA LEU A 653 0.58 -7.71 -24.85
C LEU A 653 0.72 -6.32 -25.49
N ASP A 654 -0.29 -5.84 -26.22
CA ASP A 654 -0.22 -4.52 -26.85
C ASP A 654 -0.91 -3.45 -26.00
N VAL A 655 -0.40 -2.23 -26.11
CA VAL A 655 -1.08 -1.03 -25.61
C VAL A 655 -2.35 -0.77 -26.42
N PRO A 656 -3.41 -0.20 -25.81
CA PRO A 656 -4.62 0.18 -26.53
C PRO A 656 -4.30 1.11 -27.70
N ALA A 657 -4.96 0.92 -28.85
CA ALA A 657 -4.75 1.75 -30.04
C ALA A 657 -4.89 3.25 -29.77
N THR A 658 -5.76 3.66 -28.85
CA THR A 658 -5.92 5.06 -28.42
C THR A 658 -4.67 5.61 -27.74
N GLN A 659 -3.99 4.81 -26.91
CA GLN A 659 -2.73 5.20 -26.28
C GLN A 659 -1.61 5.30 -27.32
N TYR A 660 -1.50 4.33 -28.23
CA TYR A 660 -0.51 4.38 -29.31
C TYR A 660 -0.67 5.64 -30.17
N LYS A 661 -1.90 5.94 -30.61
CA LYS A 661 -2.21 7.17 -31.38
C LYS A 661 -1.82 8.44 -30.64
N ALA A 662 -2.10 8.53 -29.33
CA ALA A 662 -1.73 9.69 -28.52
C ALA A 662 -0.20 9.90 -28.45
N VAL A 663 0.58 8.82 -28.35
CA VAL A 663 2.06 8.88 -28.33
C VAL A 663 2.61 9.26 -29.71
N VAL A 664 2.09 8.69 -30.79
CA VAL A 664 2.48 9.04 -32.17
C VAL A 664 2.21 10.52 -32.45
N ARG A 665 1.05 11.03 -32.03
CA ARG A 665 0.72 12.46 -32.12
C ARG A 665 1.73 13.33 -31.37
N ASN A 666 2.12 12.93 -30.16
CA ASN A 666 3.14 13.66 -29.39
C ASN A 666 4.49 13.69 -30.11
N PHE A 667 4.90 12.57 -30.70
CA PHE A 667 6.09 12.51 -31.53
C PHE A 667 5.98 13.45 -32.74
N GLN A 668 4.86 13.42 -33.46
CA GLN A 668 4.65 14.26 -34.64
C GLN A 668 4.67 15.76 -34.29
N LEU A 669 4.06 16.17 -33.17
CA LEU A 669 4.11 17.56 -32.70
C LEU A 669 5.52 17.98 -32.29
N ALA A 670 6.23 17.14 -31.52
CA ALA A 670 7.57 17.46 -31.01
C ALA A 670 8.60 17.68 -32.12
N TYR A 671 8.49 16.92 -33.21
CA TYR A 671 9.40 16.96 -34.35
C TYR A 671 8.88 17.78 -35.54
N GLY A 672 7.76 18.51 -35.39
CA GLY A 672 7.22 19.38 -36.43
C GLY A 672 6.73 18.64 -37.68
N LEU A 673 6.28 17.39 -37.53
CA LEU A 673 5.65 16.58 -38.58
C LEU A 673 4.14 16.84 -38.68
N SER A 674 3.54 17.44 -37.66
CA SER A 674 2.12 17.84 -37.63
C SER A 674 1.97 19.22 -37.00
N ASN A 675 0.88 19.91 -37.35
CA ASN A 675 0.57 21.22 -36.80
C ASN A 675 -0.43 21.09 -35.63
N PRO A 676 -0.42 22.02 -34.65
CA PRO A 676 -1.35 21.97 -33.52
C PRO A 676 -2.84 21.94 -33.94
N SER A 677 -3.17 22.59 -35.05
CA SER A 677 -4.56 22.66 -35.54
C SER A 677 -5.08 21.32 -36.07
N SER A 678 -4.25 20.47 -36.68
CA SER A 678 -4.70 19.19 -37.24
C SER A 678 -5.03 18.17 -36.15
N VAL A 679 -4.44 18.31 -34.96
CA VAL A 679 -4.56 17.32 -33.88
C VAL A 679 -5.61 17.69 -32.82
N GLN A 680 -6.20 18.88 -32.92
CA GLN A 680 -7.09 19.44 -31.88
C GLN A 680 -8.29 18.53 -31.58
N SER A 681 -8.97 18.00 -32.60
CA SER A 681 -10.16 17.17 -32.42
C SER A 681 -9.86 15.86 -31.70
N GLU A 682 -8.71 15.25 -31.98
CA GLU A 682 -8.29 14.00 -31.34
C GLU A 682 -7.86 14.22 -29.89
N VAL A 683 -7.14 15.31 -29.63
CA VAL A 683 -6.79 15.72 -28.27
C VAL A 683 -8.06 15.95 -27.45
N LEU A 684 -9.05 16.65 -28.00
CA LEU A 684 -10.33 16.88 -27.31
C LEU A 684 -11.08 15.58 -27.00
N SER A 685 -11.04 14.56 -27.87
CA SER A 685 -11.64 13.26 -27.55
C SER A 685 -10.88 12.51 -26.45
N ASP A 686 -9.56 12.65 -26.39
CA ASP A 686 -8.70 11.91 -25.47
C ASP A 686 -8.73 12.46 -24.03
N VAL A 687 -9.04 13.76 -23.85
CA VAL A 687 -9.16 14.40 -22.52
C VAL A 687 -10.15 13.66 -21.61
N SER A 688 -11.26 13.18 -22.16
CA SER A 688 -12.30 12.45 -21.42
C SER A 688 -12.05 10.94 -21.29
N SER A 689 -10.89 10.44 -21.73
CA SER A 689 -10.60 9.01 -21.68
C SER A 689 -10.55 8.48 -20.25
N GLU A 690 -11.13 7.29 -20.02
CA GLU A 690 -11.00 6.59 -18.74
C GLU A 690 -9.54 6.17 -18.46
N SER A 691 -8.76 5.93 -19.52
CA SER A 691 -7.36 5.53 -19.42
C SER A 691 -6.49 6.69 -18.94
N ARG A 692 -5.86 6.49 -17.77
CA ARG A 692 -4.84 7.40 -17.22
C ARG A 692 -3.72 7.67 -18.22
N ALA A 693 -3.22 6.64 -18.89
CA ALA A 693 -2.11 6.76 -19.84
C ALA A 693 -2.48 7.70 -21.00
N VAL A 694 -3.67 7.55 -21.58
CA VAL A 694 -4.17 8.43 -22.65
C VAL A 694 -4.27 9.88 -22.16
N ARG A 695 -4.83 10.12 -20.96
CA ARG A 695 -4.91 11.48 -20.40
C ARG A 695 -3.52 12.10 -20.16
N MET A 696 -2.54 11.33 -19.69
CA MET A 696 -1.15 11.81 -19.56
C MET A 696 -0.50 12.16 -20.91
N GLU A 697 -0.77 11.38 -21.96
CA GLU A 697 -0.28 11.69 -23.30
C GLU A 697 -1.01 12.92 -23.89
N THR A 698 -2.27 13.10 -23.56
CA THR A 698 -3.07 14.27 -23.94
C THR A 698 -2.52 15.56 -23.33
N VAL A 699 -2.12 15.51 -22.06
CA VAL A 699 -1.42 16.61 -21.39
C VAL A 699 -0.12 16.96 -22.13
N GLN A 700 0.67 15.94 -22.52
CA GLN A 700 1.89 16.15 -23.31
C GLN A 700 1.57 16.77 -24.68
N SER A 701 0.50 16.34 -25.36
CA SER A 701 0.08 16.93 -26.64
C SER A 701 -0.22 18.42 -26.48
N CYS A 702 -0.94 18.79 -25.41
CA CYS A 702 -1.29 20.18 -25.14
C CYS A 702 -0.04 21.02 -24.83
N PHE A 703 0.89 20.47 -24.06
CA PHE A 703 2.18 21.12 -23.79
C PHE A 703 2.97 21.38 -25.08
N LEU A 704 3.14 20.36 -25.92
CA LEU A 704 3.86 20.46 -27.18
C LEU A 704 3.17 21.44 -28.14
N ALA A 705 1.85 21.37 -28.27
CA ALA A 705 1.06 22.31 -29.08
C ALA A 705 1.27 23.77 -28.64
N SER A 706 1.26 24.02 -27.32
CA SER A 706 1.48 25.36 -26.75
C SER A 706 2.92 25.87 -26.95
N ARG A 707 3.90 24.96 -27.05
CA ARG A 707 5.29 25.34 -27.37
C ARG A 707 5.45 25.70 -28.84
N VAL A 708 4.78 24.99 -29.73
CA VAL A 708 4.83 25.25 -31.19
C VAL A 708 4.11 26.55 -31.52
N ASP A 709 2.93 26.79 -30.94
CA ASP A 709 2.17 28.03 -31.11
C ASP A 709 1.65 28.55 -29.76
N PRO A 710 2.40 29.48 -29.12
CA PRO A 710 2.03 30.06 -27.81
C PRO A 710 0.73 30.86 -27.79
N GLN A 711 0.16 31.22 -28.95
CA GLN A 711 -1.07 32.02 -29.02
C GLN A 711 -2.33 31.16 -28.90
N LEU A 712 -2.23 29.84 -29.03
CA LEU A 712 -3.38 28.93 -28.97
C LEU A 712 -3.95 28.83 -27.55
N GLU A 713 -5.26 29.07 -27.42
CA GLU A 713 -5.96 29.00 -26.12
C GLU A 713 -6.37 27.57 -25.74
N TRP A 714 -6.81 26.77 -26.71
CA TRP A 714 -7.37 25.44 -26.46
C TRP A 714 -6.43 24.50 -25.68
N PRO A 715 -5.10 24.42 -25.96
CA PRO A 715 -4.24 23.48 -25.24
C PRO A 715 -3.99 23.96 -23.81
N ILE A 716 -3.93 25.28 -23.58
CA ILE A 716 -3.81 25.87 -22.25
C ILE A 716 -5.06 25.60 -21.42
N ILE A 717 -6.25 25.75 -22.00
CA ILE A 717 -7.53 25.45 -21.31
C ILE A 717 -7.57 23.98 -20.88
N LEU A 718 -7.15 23.06 -21.75
CA LEU A 718 -7.10 21.64 -21.43
C LEU A 718 -6.05 21.30 -20.37
N LEU A 719 -4.88 21.95 -20.39
CA LEU A 719 -3.88 21.81 -19.33
C LEU A 719 -4.40 22.32 -17.98
N LEU A 720 -5.08 23.47 -17.97
CA LEU A 720 -5.73 23.99 -16.77
C LEU A 720 -6.80 23.02 -16.25
N GLN A 721 -7.61 22.42 -17.12
CA GLN A 721 -8.57 21.39 -16.72
C GLN A 721 -7.89 20.12 -16.17
N ALA A 722 -6.86 19.62 -16.86
CA ALA A 722 -6.09 18.44 -16.44
C ALA A 722 -5.31 18.68 -15.14
N SER A 723 -5.01 19.93 -14.79
CA SER A 723 -4.43 20.28 -13.49
C SER A 723 -5.38 20.02 -12.32
N TYR A 724 -6.66 19.69 -12.57
CA TYR A 724 -7.65 19.26 -11.59
C TYR A 724 -8.10 17.80 -11.81
N ASP A 725 -7.35 16.99 -12.58
CA ASP A 725 -7.66 15.57 -12.77
C ASP A 725 -7.72 14.83 -11.41
N ARG A 726 -8.53 13.77 -11.34
CA ARG A 726 -8.61 12.92 -10.14
C ARG A 726 -7.33 12.10 -9.89
N ASP A 727 -6.50 11.92 -10.92
CA ASP A 727 -5.27 11.15 -10.84
C ASP A 727 -4.06 12.08 -10.66
N GLY A 728 -3.30 11.85 -9.59
CA GLY A 728 -2.15 12.68 -9.23
C GLY A 728 -1.03 12.68 -10.27
N SER A 729 -0.85 11.60 -11.04
CA SER A 729 0.16 11.55 -12.10
C SER A 729 -0.22 12.44 -13.29
N VAL A 730 -1.50 12.49 -13.66
CA VAL A 730 -2.01 13.40 -14.70
C VAL A 730 -1.88 14.85 -14.25
N ARG A 731 -2.30 15.17 -13.01
CA ARG A 731 -2.14 16.51 -12.44
C ARG A 731 -0.68 16.94 -12.38
N HIS A 732 0.21 16.07 -11.88
CA HIS A 732 1.66 16.33 -11.84
C HIS A 732 2.19 16.77 -13.20
N LYS A 733 1.89 16.00 -14.25
CA LYS A 733 2.35 16.29 -15.62
C LYS A 733 1.73 17.59 -16.15
N ALA A 734 0.45 17.83 -15.88
CA ALA A 734 -0.23 19.06 -16.31
C ALA A 734 0.35 20.29 -15.61
N ILE A 735 0.58 20.23 -14.31
CA ILE A 735 1.17 21.32 -13.52
C ILE A 735 2.62 21.55 -13.92
N ARG A 736 3.41 20.50 -14.21
CA ARG A 736 4.76 20.63 -14.78
C ARG A 736 4.74 21.41 -16.09
N SER A 737 3.84 21.06 -17.00
CA SER A 737 3.67 21.77 -18.27
C SER A 737 3.21 23.22 -18.08
N LEU A 738 2.25 23.47 -17.19
CA LEU A 738 1.78 24.82 -16.86
C LEU A 738 2.88 25.67 -16.23
N ALA A 739 3.65 25.12 -15.29
CA ALA A 739 4.77 25.82 -14.65
C ALA A 739 5.86 26.18 -15.66
N PHE A 740 6.19 25.29 -16.60
CA PHE A 740 7.08 25.63 -17.71
C PHE A 740 6.52 26.79 -18.55
N LEU A 741 5.24 26.72 -18.93
CA LEU A 741 4.56 27.71 -19.76
C LEU A 741 4.24 29.03 -19.02
N SER A 742 4.37 29.05 -17.69
CA SER A 742 4.14 30.25 -16.86
C SER A 742 5.27 31.27 -16.97
N VAL A 743 6.45 30.83 -17.38
CA VAL A 743 7.66 31.66 -17.44
C VAL A 743 7.64 32.62 -18.64
N PRO A 744 7.35 32.18 -19.89
CA PRO A 744 7.36 33.10 -21.03
C PRO A 744 6.15 34.05 -20.99
N GLN A 745 6.39 35.36 -21.09
CA GLN A 745 5.32 36.37 -21.05
C GLN A 745 4.40 36.34 -22.29
N SER A 746 4.80 35.66 -23.36
CA SER A 746 4.09 35.61 -24.65
C SER A 746 2.95 34.59 -24.73
N VAL A 747 2.75 33.76 -23.71
CA VAL A 747 1.74 32.69 -23.71
C VAL A 747 0.35 33.24 -23.37
N THR A 748 -0.68 32.82 -24.12
CA THR A 748 -2.07 33.19 -23.83
C THR A 748 -2.53 32.64 -22.48
N LEU A 749 -3.35 33.40 -21.74
CA LEU A 749 -3.81 33.08 -20.37
C LEU A 749 -2.69 32.97 -19.31
N SER A 750 -1.53 33.59 -19.53
CA SER A 750 -0.38 33.58 -18.60
C SER A 750 -0.74 33.84 -17.13
N LYS A 751 -1.65 34.77 -16.85
CA LYS A 751 -2.14 35.03 -15.49
C LYS A 751 -2.85 33.83 -14.87
N SER A 752 -3.76 33.19 -15.61
CA SER A 752 -4.49 32.01 -15.13
C SER A 752 -3.55 30.82 -14.89
N ILE A 753 -2.52 30.68 -15.73
CA ILE A 753 -1.47 29.68 -15.56
C ILE A 753 -0.70 29.95 -14.26
N ALA A 754 -0.24 31.19 -14.06
CA ALA A 754 0.50 31.58 -12.85
C ALA A 754 -0.33 31.38 -11.57
N ASP A 755 -1.59 31.83 -11.57
CA ASP A 755 -2.51 31.65 -10.44
C ASP A 755 -2.71 30.15 -10.10
N ARG A 756 -2.83 29.29 -11.12
CA ARG A 756 -2.95 27.85 -10.90
C ARG A 756 -1.67 27.24 -10.34
N VAL A 757 -0.51 27.61 -10.87
CA VAL A 757 0.79 27.11 -10.38
C VAL A 757 1.01 27.51 -8.92
N LEU A 758 0.66 28.73 -8.50
CA LEU A 758 0.70 29.14 -7.09
C LEU A 758 -0.23 28.30 -6.21
N ALA A 759 -1.46 28.07 -6.68
CA ALA A 759 -2.40 27.22 -5.95
C ALA A 759 -1.84 25.80 -5.79
N SER A 760 -1.23 25.24 -6.84
CA SER A 760 -0.62 23.91 -6.83
C SER A 760 0.61 23.79 -5.92
N LEU A 761 1.40 24.86 -5.75
CA LEU A 761 2.50 24.90 -4.77
C LEU A 761 2.00 24.86 -3.31
N ARG A 762 0.73 25.19 -3.06
CA ARG A 762 0.11 25.21 -1.72
C ARG A 762 -0.74 23.97 -1.42
N GLU A 763 -0.86 23.06 -2.38
CA GLU A 763 -1.59 21.80 -2.17
C GLU A 763 -0.80 20.88 -1.22
N PRO A 764 -1.48 20.09 -0.37
CA PRO A 764 -0.82 19.28 0.67
C PRO A 764 -0.07 18.05 0.14
N GLY A 765 -0.37 17.60 -1.08
CA GLY A 765 0.23 16.43 -1.71
C GLY A 765 1.54 16.72 -2.47
N ILE A 766 2.32 15.67 -2.71
CA ILE A 766 3.64 15.77 -3.38
C ILE A 766 3.49 16.05 -4.88
N ALA A 767 2.46 15.50 -5.53
CA ALA A 767 2.35 15.46 -6.98
C ALA A 767 2.34 16.87 -7.61
N SER A 768 1.49 17.75 -7.08
CA SER A 768 1.29 19.11 -7.56
C SER A 768 2.52 20.00 -7.32
N ALA A 769 3.05 20.02 -6.10
CA ALA A 769 4.24 20.80 -5.75
C ALA A 769 5.48 20.34 -6.55
N MET A 770 5.72 19.03 -6.64
CA MET A 770 6.83 18.49 -7.44
C MET A 770 6.68 18.81 -8.92
N GLY A 771 5.45 18.77 -9.45
CA GLY A 771 5.15 19.12 -10.83
C GLY A 771 5.54 20.57 -11.11
N ALA A 772 5.11 21.48 -10.25
CA ALA A 772 5.40 22.91 -10.37
C ALA A 772 6.92 23.19 -10.32
N LEU A 773 7.63 22.64 -9.32
CA LEU A 773 9.08 22.81 -9.17
C LEU A 773 9.84 22.28 -10.38
N ARG A 774 9.51 21.08 -10.86
CA ARG A 774 10.16 20.49 -12.05
C ARG A 774 9.92 21.33 -13.30
N GLY A 775 8.70 21.84 -13.50
CA GLY A 775 8.39 22.68 -14.66
C GLY A 775 9.19 23.98 -14.68
N ILE A 776 9.44 24.57 -13.50
CA ILE A 776 10.29 25.75 -13.34
C ILE A 776 11.76 25.42 -13.66
N VAL A 777 12.27 24.29 -13.15
CA VAL A 777 13.64 23.82 -13.44
C VAL A 777 13.82 23.54 -14.93
N ASP A 778 12.85 22.90 -15.57
CA ASP A 778 12.88 22.65 -17.01
C ASP A 778 12.90 23.96 -17.82
N ALA A 779 12.14 24.97 -17.39
CA ALA A 779 12.13 26.29 -18.03
C ALA A 779 13.48 27.02 -17.87
N HIS A 780 14.12 26.90 -16.70
CA HIS A 780 15.48 27.40 -16.47
C HIS A 780 16.49 26.73 -17.41
N ALA A 781 16.48 25.39 -17.47
CA ALA A 781 17.37 24.62 -18.35
C ALA A 781 17.17 24.94 -19.83
N ALA A 782 15.96 25.33 -20.23
CA ALA A 782 15.64 25.81 -21.58
C ALA A 782 15.98 27.29 -21.82
N GLY A 783 16.63 27.98 -20.86
CA GLY A 783 17.04 29.38 -20.95
C GLY A 783 15.89 30.38 -20.99
N GLN A 784 14.69 30.01 -20.52
CA GLN A 784 13.50 30.86 -20.57
C GLN A 784 13.44 31.87 -19.41
N ILE A 785 14.14 31.60 -18.30
CA ILE A 785 14.17 32.47 -17.12
C ILE A 785 15.40 33.37 -17.22
N THR A 786 15.19 34.69 -17.28
CA THR A 786 16.26 35.68 -17.47
C THR A 786 16.42 36.65 -16.28
N GLU A 787 15.34 37.00 -15.57
CA GLU A 787 15.39 37.85 -14.37
C GLU A 787 14.26 37.50 -13.37
N GLY A 788 14.61 37.12 -12.13
CA GLY A 788 13.70 36.93 -10.99
C GLY A 788 12.64 35.82 -11.16
N LEU A 789 12.21 35.22 -10.04
CA LEU A 789 11.15 34.20 -10.06
C LEU A 789 9.88 34.74 -9.38
N TRP A 790 8.79 34.81 -10.13
CA TRP A 790 7.52 35.41 -9.66
C TRP A 790 6.83 34.65 -8.52
N CYS A 791 7.23 33.40 -8.26
CA CYS A 791 6.74 32.53 -7.18
C CYS A 791 7.82 32.21 -6.13
N GLU A 792 8.84 33.06 -5.99
CA GLU A 792 9.95 32.83 -5.05
C GLU A 792 9.47 32.65 -3.60
N GLU A 793 8.50 33.45 -3.13
CA GLU A 793 7.97 33.37 -1.77
C GLU A 793 7.34 32.01 -1.47
N GLU A 794 6.56 31.46 -2.39
CA GLU A 794 5.95 30.14 -2.28
C GLU A 794 6.98 29.01 -2.27
N ILE A 795 8.05 29.12 -3.07
CA ILE A 795 9.13 28.12 -3.07
C ILE A 795 9.93 28.18 -1.77
N ILE A 796 10.15 29.38 -1.20
CA ILE A 796 10.75 29.54 0.13
C ILE A 796 9.86 28.87 1.19
N ALA A 797 8.54 29.12 1.15
CA ALA A 797 7.61 28.48 2.07
C ALA A 797 7.65 26.94 1.95
N LEU A 798 7.67 26.40 0.72
CA LEU A 798 7.82 24.97 0.50
C LEU A 798 9.11 24.41 1.08
N ARG A 799 10.24 25.08 0.86
CA ARG A 799 11.54 24.70 1.42
C ARG A 799 11.51 24.62 2.95
N ASP A 800 10.80 25.54 3.59
CA ASP A 800 10.84 25.71 5.05
C ASP A 800 9.80 24.87 5.78
N THR A 801 8.60 24.66 5.21
CA THR A 801 7.45 24.10 5.95
C THR A 801 6.81 22.85 5.35
N HIS A 802 7.10 22.47 4.10
CA HIS A 802 6.45 21.31 3.49
C HIS A 802 6.84 20.00 4.18
N SER A 803 5.92 19.07 4.45
CA SER A 803 6.19 17.84 5.22
C SER A 803 7.23 16.91 4.57
N SER A 804 7.20 16.77 3.23
CA SER A 804 8.18 15.97 2.48
C SER A 804 9.56 16.63 2.36
N ARG A 805 10.61 15.94 2.82
CA ARG A 805 12.03 16.29 2.62
C ARG A 805 12.39 16.47 1.15
N ASN A 806 11.87 15.62 0.29
CA ASN A 806 12.10 15.68 -1.15
C ASN A 806 11.64 16.99 -1.78
N ILE A 807 10.44 17.45 -1.40
CA ILE A 807 9.91 18.73 -1.86
C ILE A 807 10.77 19.88 -1.31
N ARG A 808 11.14 19.84 -0.02
CA ARG A 808 12.01 20.87 0.58
C ARG A 808 13.35 20.97 -0.14
N ARG A 809 13.97 19.83 -0.45
CA ARG A 809 15.24 19.73 -1.19
C ARG A 809 15.11 20.25 -2.61
N MET A 810 14.10 19.79 -3.35
CA MET A 810 13.85 20.27 -4.70
C MET A 810 13.62 21.78 -4.72
N ALA A 811 12.82 22.31 -3.79
CA ALA A 811 12.61 23.74 -3.63
C ALA A 811 13.93 24.50 -3.34
N GLY A 812 14.78 23.95 -2.47
CA GLY A 812 16.12 24.47 -2.20
C GLY A 812 17.02 24.51 -3.45
N SER A 813 17.06 23.41 -4.20
CA SER A 813 17.80 23.32 -5.48
C SER A 813 17.24 24.26 -6.54
N THR A 814 15.91 24.41 -6.62
CA THR A 814 15.27 25.36 -7.52
C THR A 814 15.68 26.79 -7.16
N LEU A 815 15.68 27.18 -5.87
CA LEU A 815 16.11 28.52 -5.44
C LEU A 815 17.60 28.80 -5.72
N SER A 816 18.49 27.81 -5.57
CA SER A 816 19.91 28.00 -5.84
C SER A 816 20.20 28.33 -7.32
N LEU A 817 19.38 27.83 -8.25
CA LEU A 817 19.51 28.14 -9.68
C LEU A 817 19.25 29.62 -10.02
N PHE A 818 18.64 30.39 -9.13
CA PHE A 818 18.24 31.78 -9.38
C PHE A 818 18.91 32.82 -8.48
N ARG A 819 19.80 32.39 -7.57
CA ARG A 819 20.52 33.26 -6.63
C ARG A 819 22.01 33.41 -6.92
N GLU A 820 22.50 32.75 -7.97
CA GLU A 820 23.81 33.00 -8.60
C GLU A 820 23.65 34.02 -9.73
#